data_AF-A0A7X7UWY5-F1
#
_entry.id   AF-A0A7X7UWY5-F1
#
_cell.length_a   1.000
_cell.length_b   1.000
_cell.length_c   1.000
_cell.angle_alpha   90.00
_cell.angle_beta   90.00
_cell.angle_gamma   90.00
#
_symmetry.space_group_name_H-M   'P 1'
#
loop_
_entity.id
_entity.type
_entity.pdbx_description
1 polymer ?
#
loop_
_entity_poly.entity_id
_entity_poly.type
_entity_poly.pdbx_seq_one_letter_code
_entity_poly.pdbx_strand_id
1 'polypeptide(L)'
;MKKNLLLLLTLLLMATDVYSQAMVSTRLQTALANSEENEFVRGLIFLRDQVDIVGLDAQLYEEKATLEERSFRVITALQEKAAQTQGNLIAFLEANLASKKVFQYQTFWIANMIMIEAKPEIYQQLTNSIEILEMDLDAVLQYDRPTISSESPTGIETTELGLRVINAHLLWQMGITGQNRIAMNIDTGVYPTHPALQHKWRGNHVPPGQAWFDPSQPGATTTSDCDGHGSHTMGTMVGRSLTTPDTVGVAFDAEWIAAKTICSSPHTSNSVAAFQWAMNPDGNPSTITDMPDAISCSWYDPNVSDECSGIYVTTLNSVEAAGIAVVFSAGNNGPGASTVTKPKNISTNEVNVFSVAAIDGALYNGGNNNPIASFSSRGPSTCGGTGSLLIKPEVSAPGVNVRSSGTTTGYNLLDGTSMASPHVAGAIVLLKSAFPTLTGHQLKMALYNTAKDLGTAGEDNNYGKGLIDLYAAFLSLGTPDVIPPTPITNLSVGNATSNSLMLNWTAPSDTSVGGVTRYDIRISTTPITDTTTFAAATPVNFPNAPAAPGSPEQLIVTGLTSNTLYYFNVRSRDTWGNWSVLSNPGSSSTLQAPTVLVTPLTLTKTLAAGGEISDTIHITNNAGFPSTLDYNVAFANNTFPEGKYRIQVIPSKNETEAVQDKDNPTIIYGQSIEGSGGPDLGGYEWIDSDEPNGPAYVWNDISTTGTPITNWVATGTFGATDEGYSGPYNFGFNFKFYGQVKTQFYLSSNGFICFAPITTNSFTNAALPTSAVPNELICPFWDDLDAKAPGTVHYKQDGNKMIVQWTNYQRYSGTAGYTWQVHMYSSGKIIVYYNTMTGTINSASVGLENATGTIGLQVAYNANYIKNNLALKFSAEPDWLVTNSPLNGTLFNGNTANLLLTFKTEDYPMGAYSMDVVVTSNATNLPSVTVPVSMTIVPIPVEMTSFTAEAVNGQVQLKWETATETNNQGFKVEKRLSGTESWKEAGFVEGNGSSAQAHSYTFVDKNNSVGKYEYRLKQIDYNGDFEYSKIIEVELGLPTAFILDQNFPNPFNPNTTITYSLPEKSDVTISIYSSIGEFITTLVSETKEAGYYKVDFDASKLASGTYIYQMNATGTNGKTVMSKKMILMK
;
A
#
# COMPACT_ATOMS: atom_id res chain seq x y z
N MET A 1 -8.03 -69.28 -73.66
CA MET A 1 -8.58 -68.27 -72.74
C MET A 1 -7.60 -68.02 -71.58
N LYS A 2 -6.54 -67.27 -71.85
CA LYS A 2 -5.54 -66.77 -70.89
C LYS A 2 -4.91 -65.56 -71.57
N LYS A 3 -5.42 -64.34 -71.32
CA LYS A 3 -4.73 -63.05 -71.58
C LYS A 3 -5.49 -61.76 -71.26
N ASN A 4 -6.74 -61.77 -70.76
CA ASN A 4 -7.50 -60.53 -70.56
C ASN A 4 -7.96 -60.26 -69.10
N LEU A 5 -7.44 -60.98 -68.10
CA LEU A 5 -7.79 -60.73 -66.68
C LEU A 5 -6.58 -60.29 -65.82
N LEU A 6 -5.50 -59.84 -66.47
CA LEU A 6 -4.31 -59.31 -65.80
C LEU A 6 -4.09 -57.80 -66.07
N LEU A 7 -5.04 -57.15 -66.76
CA LEU A 7 -4.96 -55.72 -67.11
C LEU A 7 -6.00 -54.84 -66.38
N LEU A 8 -6.93 -55.45 -65.63
CA LEU A 8 -7.95 -54.71 -64.84
C LEU A 8 -7.70 -54.75 -63.32
N LEU A 9 -6.70 -55.50 -62.86
CA LEU A 9 -6.31 -55.55 -61.43
C LEU A 9 -5.06 -54.71 -61.10
N THR A 10 -4.54 -53.97 -62.08
CA THR A 10 -3.39 -53.06 -61.93
C THR A 10 -3.76 -51.59 -62.13
N LEU A 11 -5.06 -51.28 -62.25
CA LEU A 11 -5.57 -49.91 -62.47
C LEU A 11 -6.68 -49.50 -61.48
N LEU A 12 -6.75 -50.13 -60.30
CA LEU A 12 -7.61 -49.69 -59.20
C LEU A 12 -6.74 -49.11 -58.07
N LEU A 13 -6.44 -47.82 -58.23
CA LEU A 13 -6.28 -46.82 -57.16
C LEU A 13 -5.29 -47.17 -56.03
N MET A 14 -3.99 -47.16 -56.35
CA MET A 14 -3.07 -46.41 -55.50
C MET A 14 -3.37 -44.93 -55.76
N ALA A 15 -4.33 -44.36 -55.01
CA ALA A 15 -4.25 -42.94 -54.71
C ALA A 15 -3.08 -42.81 -53.73
N THR A 16 -1.86 -42.75 -54.25
CA THR A 16 -0.79 -42.10 -53.49
C THR A 16 -1.25 -40.66 -53.40
N ASP A 17 -1.83 -40.28 -52.27
CA ASP A 17 -1.92 -38.88 -51.91
C ASP A 17 -0.49 -38.36 -51.98
N VAL A 18 -0.21 -37.60 -53.04
CA VAL A 18 1.04 -36.86 -53.17
C VAL A 18 0.91 -35.75 -52.13
N TYR A 19 1.23 -36.06 -50.86
CA TYR A 19 1.29 -35.06 -49.83
C TYR A 19 2.40 -34.08 -50.22
N SER A 20 2.00 -32.84 -50.51
CA SER A 20 2.93 -31.73 -50.69
C SER A 20 3.76 -31.57 -49.42
N GLN A 21 5.04 -31.23 -49.58
CA GLN A 21 5.90 -30.79 -48.49
C GLN A 21 5.22 -29.68 -47.67
N ALA A 22 5.58 -29.59 -46.38
CA ALA A 22 5.09 -28.52 -45.52
C ALA A 22 5.41 -27.17 -46.14
N MET A 23 4.41 -26.29 -46.23
CA MET A 23 4.64 -24.96 -46.79
C MET A 23 5.46 -24.14 -45.80
N VAL A 24 6.52 -23.47 -46.26
CA VAL A 24 7.31 -22.54 -45.44
C VAL A 24 6.98 -21.14 -45.93
N SER A 25 6.45 -20.28 -45.06
CA SER A 25 6.08 -18.92 -45.44
C SER A 25 7.29 -18.11 -45.91
N THR A 26 7.07 -17.12 -46.77
CA THR A 26 8.16 -16.27 -47.28
C THR A 26 8.88 -15.51 -46.15
N ARG A 27 8.14 -15.11 -45.10
CA ARG A 27 8.73 -14.42 -43.95
C ARG A 27 9.62 -15.34 -43.12
N LEU A 28 9.23 -16.61 -42.92
CA LEU A 28 10.09 -17.58 -42.25
C LEU A 28 11.31 -17.95 -43.11
N GLN A 29 11.13 -18.14 -44.42
CA GLN A 29 12.26 -18.38 -45.35
C GLN A 29 13.29 -17.25 -45.28
N THR A 30 12.84 -16.00 -45.23
CA THR A 30 13.71 -14.82 -45.15
C THR A 30 14.43 -14.75 -43.80
N ALA A 31 13.73 -15.02 -42.70
CA ALA A 31 14.36 -15.10 -41.37
C ALA A 31 15.44 -16.18 -41.32
N LEU A 32 15.16 -17.38 -41.85
CA LEU A 32 16.11 -18.49 -41.91
C LEU A 32 17.32 -18.21 -42.83
N ALA A 33 17.10 -17.49 -43.93
CA ALA A 33 18.18 -17.12 -44.85
C ALA A 33 19.11 -16.05 -44.26
N ASN A 34 18.59 -15.20 -43.38
CA ASN A 34 19.35 -14.13 -42.73
C ASN A 34 20.00 -14.57 -41.41
N SER A 35 19.61 -15.72 -40.85
CA SER A 35 20.15 -16.23 -39.58
C SER A 35 21.46 -16.99 -39.76
N GLU A 36 22.33 -16.95 -38.74
CA GLU A 36 23.52 -17.82 -38.70
C GLU A 36 23.14 -19.29 -38.42
N GLU A 37 24.01 -20.23 -38.78
CA GLU A 37 23.76 -21.69 -38.60
C GLU A 37 23.47 -22.09 -37.14
N ASN A 38 24.02 -21.33 -36.18
CA ASN A 38 23.84 -21.57 -34.75
C ASN A 38 22.80 -20.66 -34.08
N GLU A 39 22.21 -19.74 -34.81
CA GLU A 39 21.18 -18.83 -34.29
C GLU A 39 19.85 -19.56 -34.14
N PHE A 40 19.09 -19.21 -33.10
CA PHE A 40 17.75 -19.74 -32.90
C PHE A 40 16.71 -18.80 -33.53
N VAL A 41 15.85 -19.36 -34.37
CA VAL A 41 14.76 -18.65 -35.03
C VAL A 41 13.44 -19.14 -34.42
N ARG A 42 12.53 -18.20 -34.10
CA ARG A 42 11.18 -18.52 -33.60
C ARG A 42 10.19 -18.71 -34.74
N GLY A 43 9.48 -19.83 -34.74
CA GLY A 43 8.56 -20.22 -35.80
C GLY A 43 7.32 -20.90 -35.25
N LEU A 44 6.24 -20.81 -36.01
CA LEU A 44 4.94 -21.38 -35.73
C LEU A 44 4.72 -22.57 -36.65
N ILE A 45 4.51 -23.75 -36.08
CA ILE A 45 4.28 -25.00 -36.80
C ILE A 45 2.79 -25.31 -36.77
N PHE A 46 2.09 -25.07 -37.87
CA PHE A 46 0.66 -25.28 -38.01
C PHE A 46 0.38 -26.68 -38.57
N LEU A 47 -0.33 -27.52 -37.80
CA LEU A 47 -0.58 -28.91 -38.18
C LEU A 47 -1.72 -28.99 -39.20
N ARG A 48 -1.71 -30.06 -40.00
CA ARG A 48 -2.69 -30.31 -41.06
C ARG A 48 -4.04 -30.78 -40.54
N ASP A 49 -4.06 -31.57 -39.48
CA ASP A 49 -5.31 -32.06 -38.88
C ASP A 49 -5.86 -31.00 -37.91
N GLN A 50 -6.80 -30.19 -38.39
CA GLN A 50 -7.49 -29.16 -37.59
C GLN A 50 -8.91 -29.62 -37.25
N VAL A 51 -9.51 -29.05 -36.20
CA VAL A 51 -10.96 -29.15 -36.01
C VAL A 51 -11.65 -28.35 -37.13
N ASP A 52 -12.69 -28.93 -37.74
CA ASP A 52 -13.58 -28.17 -38.63
C ASP A 52 -14.46 -27.23 -37.78
N ILE A 53 -13.86 -26.12 -37.36
CA ILE A 53 -14.47 -25.19 -36.43
C ILE A 53 -15.68 -24.47 -37.03
N VAL A 54 -15.65 -24.23 -38.35
CA VAL A 54 -16.76 -23.60 -39.09
C VAL A 54 -17.95 -24.56 -39.15
N GLY A 55 -17.71 -25.84 -39.44
CA GLY A 55 -18.75 -26.87 -39.40
C GLY A 55 -19.35 -27.06 -38.00
N LEU A 56 -18.51 -27.09 -36.97
CA LEU A 56 -18.96 -27.21 -35.58
C LEU A 56 -19.79 -25.99 -35.13
N ASP A 57 -19.36 -24.78 -35.49
CA ASP A 57 -20.08 -23.54 -35.18
C ASP A 57 -21.49 -23.54 -35.80
N ALA A 58 -21.59 -23.89 -37.09
CA ALA A 58 -22.85 -24.02 -37.80
C ALA A 58 -23.77 -25.07 -37.15
N GLN A 59 -23.23 -26.25 -36.81
CA GLN A 59 -23.98 -27.31 -36.12
C GLN A 59 -24.56 -26.82 -34.78
N LEU A 60 -23.76 -26.14 -33.96
CA LEU A 60 -24.20 -25.65 -32.65
C LEU A 60 -25.31 -24.57 -32.77
N TYR A 61 -25.32 -23.80 -33.86
CA TYR A 61 -26.42 -22.90 -34.18
C TYR A 61 -27.70 -23.63 -34.56
N GLU A 62 -27.61 -24.64 -35.43
CA GLU A 62 -28.75 -25.46 -35.83
C GLU A 62 -29.38 -26.20 -34.63
N GLU A 63 -28.54 -26.69 -33.73
CA GLU A 63 -28.95 -27.38 -32.50
C GLU A 63 -29.50 -26.43 -31.42
N LYS A 64 -29.31 -25.10 -31.58
CA LYS A 64 -29.62 -24.08 -30.56
C LYS A 64 -28.95 -24.40 -29.21
N ALA A 65 -27.71 -24.87 -29.27
CA ALA A 65 -26.92 -25.16 -28.08
C ALA A 65 -26.89 -23.95 -27.14
N THR A 66 -26.97 -24.18 -25.83
CA THR A 66 -26.77 -23.10 -24.86
C THR A 66 -25.34 -22.59 -24.94
N LEU A 67 -25.07 -21.41 -24.39
CA LEU A 67 -23.72 -20.87 -24.39
C LEU A 67 -22.75 -21.80 -23.66
N GLU A 68 -23.17 -22.36 -22.53
CA GLU A 68 -22.40 -23.34 -21.75
C GLU A 68 -22.04 -24.57 -22.57
N GLU A 69 -23.02 -25.17 -23.26
CA GLU A 69 -22.80 -26.33 -24.11
C GLU A 69 -21.88 -26.00 -25.29
N ARG A 70 -22.10 -24.85 -25.92
CA ARG A 70 -21.30 -24.36 -27.06
C ARG A 70 -19.84 -24.19 -26.67
N SER A 71 -19.55 -23.42 -25.62
CA SER A 71 -18.18 -23.17 -25.17
C SER A 71 -17.48 -24.47 -24.78
N PHE A 72 -18.15 -25.33 -23.99
CA PHE A 72 -17.60 -26.62 -23.57
C PHE A 72 -17.22 -27.49 -24.79
N ARG A 73 -18.15 -27.70 -25.73
CA ARG A 73 -17.92 -28.57 -26.90
C ARG A 73 -16.81 -28.05 -27.81
N VAL A 74 -16.72 -26.73 -28.01
CA VAL A 74 -15.66 -26.11 -28.82
C VAL A 74 -14.31 -26.30 -28.15
N ILE A 75 -14.18 -25.94 -26.86
CA ILE A 75 -12.91 -26.01 -26.14
C ILE A 75 -12.42 -27.47 -26.05
N THR A 76 -13.29 -28.42 -25.70
CA THR A 76 -12.89 -29.82 -25.58
C THR A 76 -12.51 -30.42 -26.92
N ALA A 77 -13.22 -30.11 -28.01
CA ALA A 77 -12.87 -30.61 -29.35
C ALA A 77 -11.47 -30.14 -29.79
N LEU A 78 -11.13 -28.88 -29.51
CA LEU A 78 -9.81 -28.31 -29.79
C LEU A 78 -8.71 -28.95 -28.94
N GLN A 79 -8.95 -29.09 -27.63
CA GLN A 79 -8.01 -29.75 -26.69
C GLN A 79 -7.76 -31.21 -27.07
N GLU A 80 -8.81 -31.97 -27.37
CA GLU A 80 -8.72 -33.37 -27.79
C GLU A 80 -7.96 -33.51 -29.11
N LYS A 81 -8.23 -32.63 -30.09
CA LYS A 81 -7.52 -32.63 -31.37
C LYS A 81 -6.01 -32.46 -31.17
N ALA A 82 -5.61 -31.43 -30.41
CA ALA A 82 -4.20 -31.19 -30.13
C ALA A 82 -3.54 -32.36 -29.39
N ALA A 83 -4.20 -32.90 -28.36
CA ALA A 83 -3.69 -34.05 -27.60
C ALA A 83 -3.51 -35.31 -28.46
N GLN A 84 -4.38 -35.53 -29.46
CA GLN A 84 -4.31 -36.69 -30.34
C GLN A 84 -3.20 -36.59 -31.39
N THR A 85 -2.92 -35.39 -31.91
CA THR A 85 -2.09 -35.24 -33.12
C THR A 85 -0.70 -34.69 -32.87
N GLN A 86 -0.47 -33.97 -31.76
CA GLN A 86 0.83 -33.31 -31.54
C GLN A 86 1.94 -34.25 -31.02
N GLY A 87 1.59 -35.46 -30.57
CA GLY A 87 2.52 -36.34 -29.86
C GLY A 87 3.80 -36.70 -30.62
N ASN A 88 3.72 -36.98 -31.93
CA ASN A 88 4.89 -37.31 -32.75
C ASN A 88 5.86 -36.13 -32.88
N LEU A 89 5.32 -34.93 -33.16
CA LEU A 89 6.11 -33.71 -33.26
C LEU A 89 6.72 -33.31 -31.91
N ILE A 90 5.96 -33.42 -30.81
CA ILE A 90 6.49 -33.18 -29.45
C ILE A 90 7.66 -34.13 -29.16
N ALA A 91 7.53 -35.42 -29.45
CA ALA A 91 8.62 -36.38 -29.25
C ALA A 91 9.87 -36.03 -30.08
N PHE A 92 9.68 -35.55 -31.31
CA PHE A 92 10.77 -35.05 -32.15
C PHE A 92 11.44 -33.80 -31.55
N LEU A 93 10.66 -32.84 -31.02
CA LEU A 93 11.18 -31.62 -30.42
C LEU A 93 11.94 -31.91 -29.11
N GLU A 94 11.42 -32.81 -28.27
CA GLU A 94 12.10 -33.26 -27.03
C GLU A 94 13.46 -33.91 -27.31
N ALA A 95 13.56 -34.74 -28.35
CA ALA A 95 14.83 -35.33 -28.77
C ALA A 95 15.84 -34.25 -29.24
N ASN A 96 15.35 -33.15 -29.83
CA ASN A 96 16.19 -32.05 -30.32
C ASN A 96 16.49 -30.97 -29.27
N LEU A 97 15.71 -30.89 -28.20
CA LEU A 97 16.05 -30.13 -26.99
C LEU A 97 17.30 -30.70 -26.32
N ALA A 98 17.36 -32.02 -26.15
CA ALA A 98 18.51 -32.70 -25.55
C ALA A 98 19.83 -32.47 -26.33
N SER A 99 19.73 -32.30 -27.65
CA SER A 99 20.88 -32.00 -28.52
C SER A 99 21.13 -30.50 -28.74
N LYS A 100 20.41 -29.61 -28.03
CA LYS A 100 20.53 -28.14 -28.11
C LYS A 100 20.31 -27.58 -29.54
N LYS A 101 19.47 -28.24 -30.32
CA LYS A 101 19.06 -27.79 -31.66
C LYS A 101 17.70 -27.09 -31.63
N VAL A 102 16.88 -27.44 -30.66
CA VAL A 102 15.69 -26.69 -30.22
C VAL A 102 16.04 -26.03 -28.88
N PHE A 103 15.69 -24.76 -28.71
CA PHE A 103 15.87 -24.02 -27.47
C PHE A 103 14.63 -24.15 -26.58
N GLN A 104 13.44 -23.93 -27.15
CA GLN A 104 12.16 -24.11 -26.47
C GLN A 104 11.04 -24.40 -27.46
N TYR A 105 9.92 -24.91 -26.95
CA TYR A 105 8.67 -25.01 -27.70
C TYR A 105 7.46 -24.78 -26.78
N GLN A 106 6.34 -24.37 -27.37
CA GLN A 106 5.06 -24.18 -26.70
C GLN A 106 3.94 -24.75 -27.56
N THR A 107 3.09 -25.57 -26.95
CA THR A 107 1.94 -26.21 -27.61
C THR A 107 0.67 -25.37 -27.47
N PHE A 108 -0.15 -25.35 -28.52
CA PHE A 108 -1.43 -24.67 -28.54
C PHE A 108 -2.53 -25.62 -29.01
N TRP A 109 -3.69 -25.53 -28.37
CA TRP A 109 -4.89 -26.28 -28.76
C TRP A 109 -5.87 -25.42 -29.55
N ILE A 110 -5.92 -24.11 -29.33
CA ILE A 110 -6.88 -23.20 -29.97
C ILE A 110 -6.83 -23.21 -31.49
N ALA A 111 -5.62 -23.36 -32.02
CA ALA A 111 -5.32 -23.69 -33.40
C ALA A 111 -4.28 -24.79 -33.26
N ASN A 112 -4.49 -25.97 -33.83
CA ASN A 112 -3.62 -27.11 -33.56
C ASN A 112 -2.21 -26.82 -34.11
N MET A 113 -1.33 -26.32 -33.24
CA MET A 113 -0.04 -25.74 -33.62
C MET A 113 0.96 -25.79 -32.47
N ILE A 114 2.25 -25.66 -32.82
CA ILE A 114 3.34 -25.58 -31.86
C ILE A 114 4.25 -24.40 -32.23
N MET A 115 4.52 -23.49 -31.30
CA MET A 115 5.61 -22.52 -31.47
C MET A 115 6.93 -23.21 -31.09
N ILE A 116 7.96 -23.04 -31.90
CA ILE A 116 9.31 -23.54 -31.64
C ILE A 116 10.32 -22.42 -31.76
N GLU A 117 11.37 -22.47 -30.96
CA GLU A 117 12.57 -21.68 -31.14
C GLU A 117 13.72 -22.65 -31.43
N ALA A 118 14.21 -22.68 -32.66
CA ALA A 118 15.07 -23.76 -33.15
C ALA A 118 16.11 -23.26 -34.17
N LYS A 119 17.17 -24.03 -34.37
CA LYS A 119 18.18 -23.75 -35.39
C LYS A 119 17.64 -24.00 -36.81
N PRO A 120 18.19 -23.35 -37.85
CA PRO A 120 17.72 -23.51 -39.23
C PRO A 120 17.64 -24.96 -39.74
N GLU A 121 18.55 -25.83 -39.29
CA GLU A 121 18.55 -27.26 -39.65
C GLU A 121 17.28 -28.01 -39.19
N ILE A 122 16.63 -27.57 -38.10
CA ILE A 122 15.40 -28.18 -37.60
C ILE A 122 14.24 -27.88 -38.54
N TYR A 123 14.10 -26.62 -38.98
CA TYR A 123 13.09 -26.23 -39.96
C TYR A 123 13.25 -27.00 -41.28
N GLN A 124 14.49 -27.19 -41.74
CA GLN A 124 14.77 -28.01 -42.93
C GLN A 124 14.31 -29.46 -42.78
N GLN A 125 14.51 -30.09 -41.61
CA GLN A 125 14.02 -31.44 -41.35
C GLN A 125 12.50 -31.50 -41.35
N LEU A 126 11.85 -30.50 -40.73
CA LEU A 126 10.40 -30.41 -40.62
C LEU A 126 9.69 -30.19 -41.98
N THR A 127 10.37 -29.65 -43.00
CA THR A 127 9.78 -29.50 -44.35
C THR A 127 9.26 -30.80 -44.97
N ASN A 128 9.82 -31.94 -44.56
CA ASN A 128 9.43 -33.26 -45.06
C ASN A 128 8.31 -33.92 -44.23
N SER A 129 7.82 -33.25 -43.19
CA SER A 129 6.73 -33.78 -42.36
C SER A 129 5.40 -33.71 -43.08
N ILE A 130 4.69 -34.85 -43.14
CA ILE A 130 3.33 -34.92 -43.69
C ILE A 130 2.28 -34.35 -42.73
N GLU A 131 2.60 -34.28 -41.44
CA GLU A 131 1.71 -33.79 -40.38
C GLU A 131 1.59 -32.26 -40.36
N ILE A 132 2.60 -31.57 -40.91
CA ILE A 132 2.68 -30.12 -40.93
C ILE A 132 2.00 -29.60 -42.21
N LEU A 133 1.09 -28.64 -42.03
CA LEU A 133 0.48 -27.91 -43.14
C LEU A 133 1.37 -26.75 -43.56
N GLU A 134 1.74 -25.93 -42.58
CA GLU A 134 2.48 -24.70 -42.78
C GLU A 134 3.44 -24.43 -41.61
N MET A 135 4.60 -23.86 -41.93
CA MET A 135 5.51 -23.26 -40.96
C MET A 135 5.63 -21.77 -41.27
N ASP A 136 5.42 -20.97 -40.24
CA ASP A 136 5.41 -19.52 -40.36
C ASP A 136 6.30 -18.85 -39.30
N LEU A 137 6.60 -17.57 -39.45
CA LEU A 137 7.41 -16.82 -38.49
C LEU A 137 6.57 -16.46 -37.26
N ASP A 138 7.14 -16.60 -36.06
CA ASP A 138 6.55 -16.06 -34.83
C ASP A 138 6.79 -14.54 -34.77
N ALA A 139 6.04 -13.80 -35.59
CA ALA A 139 6.31 -12.42 -35.92
C ALA A 139 6.03 -11.44 -34.77
N VAL A 140 6.72 -10.30 -34.83
CA VAL A 140 6.52 -9.19 -33.89
C VAL A 140 5.33 -8.35 -34.33
N LEU A 141 4.32 -8.30 -33.47
CA LEU A 141 3.09 -7.51 -33.55
C LEU A 141 3.35 -6.05 -33.15
N GLN A 142 2.47 -5.16 -33.62
CA GLN A 142 2.48 -3.73 -33.29
C GLN A 142 1.08 -3.28 -32.93
N TYR A 143 0.92 -2.38 -31.96
CA TYR A 143 -0.38 -1.74 -31.72
C TYR A 143 -0.66 -0.65 -32.77
N ASP A 144 -1.93 -0.40 -33.06
CA ASP A 144 -2.33 0.73 -33.91
C ASP A 144 -2.16 2.03 -33.14
N ARG A 145 -1.00 2.66 -33.31
CA ARG A 145 -0.65 3.89 -32.60
C ARG A 145 -1.69 4.99 -32.84
N PRO A 146 -2.13 5.70 -31.78
CA PRO A 146 -2.96 6.88 -31.93
C PRO A 146 -2.28 7.92 -32.82
N THR A 147 -3.08 8.62 -33.63
CA THR A 147 -2.59 9.69 -34.51
C THR A 147 -2.37 11.00 -33.76
N ILE A 148 -3.15 11.23 -32.69
CA ILE A 148 -3.01 12.34 -31.76
C ILE A 148 -3.08 11.77 -30.33
N SER A 149 -2.23 12.31 -29.46
CA SER A 149 -2.26 12.07 -28.03
C SER A 149 -2.06 13.40 -27.30
N SER A 150 -2.97 13.72 -26.39
CA SER A 150 -2.88 14.90 -25.54
C SER A 150 -3.49 14.65 -24.17
N GLU A 151 -2.99 15.37 -23.15
CA GLU A 151 -3.58 15.33 -21.81
C GLU A 151 -4.98 15.97 -21.83
N SER A 152 -5.90 15.36 -21.09
CA SER A 152 -7.25 15.91 -20.95
C SER A 152 -7.23 17.15 -20.03
N PRO A 153 -7.93 18.25 -20.37
CA PRO A 153 -8.05 19.42 -19.49
C PRO A 153 -8.62 19.08 -18.10
N THR A 154 -8.16 19.80 -17.07
CA THR A 154 -8.71 19.68 -15.71
C THR A 154 -10.09 20.35 -15.62
N GLY A 155 -11.18 19.56 -15.64
CA GLY A 155 -12.55 20.05 -15.50
C GLY A 155 -13.58 19.02 -15.99
N ILE A 156 -14.56 18.70 -15.16
CA ILE A 156 -15.48 17.55 -15.29
C ILE A 156 -16.41 17.68 -16.50
N GLU A 157 -16.39 16.67 -17.38
CA GLU A 157 -17.56 16.23 -18.16
C GLU A 157 -18.18 15.05 -17.38
N THR A 158 -19.48 15.09 -17.09
CA THR A 158 -20.13 13.99 -16.33
C THR A 158 -20.19 12.66 -17.10
N THR A 159 -20.02 12.68 -18.43
CA THR A 159 -20.08 11.49 -19.29
C THR A 159 -19.39 11.78 -20.60
N GLU A 160 -18.51 10.89 -21.04
CA GLU A 160 -17.82 11.06 -22.32
C GLU A 160 -18.77 11.09 -23.53
N LEU A 161 -18.50 12.02 -24.47
CA LEU A 161 -19.39 12.31 -25.61
C LEU A 161 -19.63 11.08 -26.50
N GLY A 162 -18.58 10.30 -26.79
CA GLY A 162 -18.67 9.12 -27.65
C GLY A 162 -19.71 8.10 -27.17
N LEU A 163 -19.86 7.97 -25.85
CA LEU A 163 -20.85 7.07 -25.23
C LEU A 163 -22.30 7.51 -25.50
N ARG A 164 -22.52 8.82 -25.60
CA ARG A 164 -23.83 9.39 -25.96
C ARG A 164 -24.13 9.22 -27.45
N VAL A 165 -23.11 9.41 -28.30
CA VAL A 165 -23.21 9.27 -29.77
C VAL A 165 -23.69 7.87 -30.16
N ILE A 166 -23.22 6.82 -29.48
CA ILE A 166 -23.64 5.43 -29.71
C ILE A 166 -24.91 5.02 -28.95
N ASN A 167 -25.58 5.95 -28.27
CA ASN A 167 -26.79 5.72 -27.47
C ASN A 167 -26.61 4.80 -26.23
N ALA A 168 -25.40 4.64 -25.68
CA ALA A 168 -25.18 3.83 -24.47
C ALA A 168 -25.99 4.33 -23.27
N HIS A 169 -26.07 5.65 -23.10
CA HIS A 169 -26.80 6.30 -22.02
C HIS A 169 -28.30 5.96 -21.93
N LEU A 170 -28.93 5.53 -23.03
CA LEU A 170 -30.33 5.10 -23.00
C LEU A 170 -30.49 3.76 -22.27
N LEU A 171 -29.52 2.85 -22.42
CA LEU A 171 -29.49 1.57 -21.68
C LEU A 171 -29.19 1.82 -20.19
N TRP A 172 -28.31 2.75 -19.87
CA TRP A 172 -28.03 3.10 -18.46
C TRP A 172 -29.27 3.67 -17.76
N GLN A 173 -30.10 4.47 -18.47
CA GLN A 173 -31.39 4.94 -17.96
C GLN A 173 -32.40 3.81 -17.70
N MET A 174 -32.15 2.64 -18.26
CA MET A 174 -32.91 1.40 -18.05
C MET A 174 -32.26 0.50 -16.98
N GLY A 175 -31.19 0.95 -16.32
CA GLY A 175 -30.46 0.17 -15.31
C GLY A 175 -29.53 -0.90 -15.89
N ILE A 176 -29.34 -0.93 -17.21
CA ILE A 176 -28.43 -1.84 -17.89
C ILE A 176 -27.07 -1.15 -17.94
N THR A 177 -26.09 -1.63 -17.16
CA THR A 177 -24.78 -0.95 -16.98
C THR A 177 -23.56 -1.86 -17.23
N GLY A 178 -23.78 -3.14 -17.55
CA GLY A 178 -22.70 -4.12 -17.76
C GLY A 178 -22.45 -5.03 -16.55
N GLN A 179 -23.24 -4.90 -15.48
CA GLN A 179 -23.10 -5.70 -14.27
C GLN A 179 -23.06 -7.22 -14.55
N ASN A 180 -22.18 -7.94 -13.86
CA ASN A 180 -21.95 -9.39 -13.99
C ASN A 180 -21.49 -9.86 -15.39
N ARG A 181 -20.82 -8.97 -16.12
CA ARG A 181 -20.20 -9.25 -17.43
C ARG A 181 -18.71 -8.97 -17.38
N ILE A 182 -17.97 -9.55 -18.32
CA ILE A 182 -16.51 -9.45 -18.35
C ILE A 182 -16.07 -8.87 -19.69
N ALA A 183 -15.33 -7.77 -19.62
CA ALA A 183 -14.60 -7.15 -20.72
C ALA A 183 -13.15 -7.64 -20.76
N MET A 184 -12.57 -7.76 -21.96
CA MET A 184 -11.15 -8.01 -22.13
C MET A 184 -10.53 -7.12 -23.20
N ASN A 185 -9.27 -6.74 -23.01
CA ASN A 185 -8.41 -6.28 -24.10
C ASN A 185 -7.13 -7.12 -24.21
N ILE A 186 -6.60 -7.19 -25.43
CA ILE A 186 -5.25 -7.67 -25.73
C ILE A 186 -4.47 -6.46 -26.23
N ASP A 187 -3.59 -5.90 -25.39
CA ASP A 187 -3.02 -4.57 -25.61
C ASP A 187 -1.67 -4.37 -24.87
N THR A 188 -1.29 -3.11 -24.60
CA THR A 188 -0.10 -2.72 -23.83
C THR A 188 -0.25 -2.93 -22.31
N GLY A 189 -1.42 -3.37 -21.86
CA GLY A 189 -1.73 -3.65 -20.47
C GLY A 189 -2.73 -2.65 -19.86
N VAL A 190 -2.86 -2.65 -18.53
CA VAL A 190 -3.82 -1.78 -17.80
C VAL A 190 -3.20 -1.31 -16.48
N TYR A 191 -3.27 0.00 -16.20
CA TYR A 191 -2.76 0.56 -14.95
C TYR A 191 -3.55 0.05 -13.73
N PRO A 192 -2.87 -0.49 -12.70
CA PRO A 192 -3.52 -1.20 -11.58
C PRO A 192 -4.34 -0.30 -10.67
N THR A 193 -3.96 0.98 -10.53
CA THR A 193 -4.54 1.91 -9.56
C THR A 193 -5.35 3.03 -10.21
N HIS A 194 -5.68 2.90 -11.51
CA HIS A 194 -6.44 3.96 -12.16
C HIS A 194 -7.84 4.06 -11.52
N PRO A 195 -8.27 5.23 -11.01
CA PRO A 195 -9.52 5.37 -10.27
C PRO A 195 -10.76 4.87 -11.02
N ALA A 196 -10.72 5.00 -12.35
CA ALA A 196 -11.82 4.54 -13.21
C ALA A 196 -11.88 3.02 -13.43
N LEU A 197 -10.79 2.29 -13.16
CA LEU A 197 -10.65 0.87 -13.56
C LEU A 197 -10.42 -0.07 -12.36
N GLN A 198 -9.68 0.36 -11.34
CA GLN A 198 -9.18 -0.52 -10.27
C GLN A 198 -10.27 -1.34 -9.56
N HIS A 199 -11.46 -0.77 -9.39
CA HIS A 199 -12.55 -1.35 -8.61
C HIS A 199 -13.33 -2.44 -9.36
N LYS A 200 -13.18 -2.51 -10.69
CA LYS A 200 -13.81 -3.52 -11.55
C LYS A 200 -12.80 -4.54 -12.10
N TRP A 201 -11.54 -4.48 -11.65
CA TRP A 201 -10.58 -5.52 -12.01
C TRP A 201 -11.02 -6.85 -11.39
N ARG A 202 -11.20 -7.88 -12.21
CA ARG A 202 -11.67 -9.19 -11.75
C ARG A 202 -10.71 -9.85 -10.77
N GLY A 203 -9.42 -9.55 -10.85
CA GLY A 203 -8.38 -10.07 -9.94
C GLY A 203 -8.57 -9.69 -8.47
N ASN A 204 -9.49 -8.77 -8.17
CA ASN A 204 -9.93 -8.48 -6.80
C ASN A 204 -10.77 -9.62 -6.18
N HIS A 205 -11.35 -10.50 -7.00
CA HIS A 205 -12.29 -11.56 -6.58
C HIS A 205 -11.82 -12.97 -6.92
N VAL A 206 -10.86 -13.12 -7.83
CA VAL A 206 -10.33 -14.41 -8.30
C VAL A 206 -8.79 -14.41 -8.29
N PRO A 207 -8.12 -15.57 -8.33
CA PRO A 207 -6.67 -15.64 -8.47
C PRO A 207 -6.16 -14.76 -9.63
N PRO A 208 -5.10 -13.94 -9.46
CA PRO A 208 -4.67 -13.00 -10.49
C PRO A 208 -4.40 -13.62 -11.87
N GLY A 209 -3.92 -14.86 -11.93
CA GLY A 209 -3.71 -15.58 -13.19
C GLY A 209 -4.98 -15.87 -14.00
N GLN A 210 -6.17 -15.75 -13.40
CA GLN A 210 -7.46 -15.83 -14.08
C GLN A 210 -7.96 -14.47 -14.59
N ALA A 211 -7.29 -13.36 -14.24
CA ALA A 211 -7.69 -12.01 -14.62
C ALA A 211 -6.59 -11.21 -15.34
N TRP A 212 -5.35 -11.68 -15.30
CA TRP A 212 -4.19 -10.99 -15.86
C TRP A 212 -3.26 -11.99 -16.57
N PHE A 213 -3.07 -11.78 -17.87
CA PHE A 213 -2.18 -12.58 -18.70
C PHE A 213 -0.99 -11.75 -19.17
N ASP A 214 0.19 -11.99 -18.60
CA ASP A 214 1.46 -11.38 -19.01
C ASP A 214 2.46 -12.48 -19.41
N PRO A 215 2.67 -12.73 -20.72
CA PRO A 215 3.61 -13.74 -21.19
C PRO A 215 5.08 -13.36 -20.94
N SER A 216 5.37 -12.08 -20.67
CA SER A 216 6.72 -11.64 -20.29
C SER A 216 7.03 -11.84 -18.80
N GLN A 217 5.97 -11.94 -17.98
CA GLN A 217 6.06 -12.22 -16.55
C GLN A 217 4.98 -13.24 -16.11
N PRO A 218 5.12 -14.53 -16.47
CA PRO A 218 4.15 -15.55 -16.10
C PRO A 218 3.94 -15.61 -14.58
N GLY A 219 2.68 -15.53 -14.13
CA GLY A 219 2.31 -15.52 -12.72
C GLY A 219 2.34 -14.15 -12.04
N ALA A 220 2.55 -13.05 -12.80
CA ALA A 220 2.42 -11.70 -12.28
C ALA A 220 1.06 -11.48 -11.58
N THR A 221 1.10 -10.97 -10.35
CA THR A 221 -0.11 -10.72 -9.54
C THR A 221 -0.60 -9.29 -9.60
N THR A 222 0.13 -8.40 -10.29
CA THR A 222 -0.17 -6.98 -10.42
C THR A 222 -0.27 -6.61 -11.89
N THR A 223 -1.32 -5.89 -12.27
CA THR A 223 -1.44 -5.37 -13.63
C THR A 223 -0.44 -4.25 -13.85
N SER A 224 -0.08 -4.01 -15.11
CA SER A 224 0.78 -2.90 -15.51
C SER A 224 0.45 -2.50 -16.94
N ASP A 225 0.77 -1.27 -17.32
CA ASP A 225 0.70 -0.80 -18.71
C ASP A 225 2.03 -0.13 -19.04
N CYS A 226 2.62 -0.46 -20.20
CA CYS A 226 3.91 0.11 -20.61
C CYS A 226 3.78 1.40 -21.44
N ASP A 227 2.58 1.75 -21.88
CA ASP A 227 2.34 2.86 -22.81
C ASP A 227 1.17 3.76 -22.35
N GLY A 228 0.11 3.15 -21.82
CA GLY A 228 -1.16 3.83 -21.49
C GLY A 228 -2.25 3.59 -22.52
N HIS A 229 -1.91 3.12 -23.72
CA HIS A 229 -2.88 2.77 -24.78
C HIS A 229 -3.89 1.71 -24.34
N GLY A 230 -3.43 0.61 -23.74
CA GLY A 230 -4.31 -0.45 -23.23
C GLY A 230 -5.19 0.00 -22.07
N SER A 231 -4.68 0.85 -21.19
CA SER A 231 -5.51 1.49 -20.15
C SER A 231 -6.59 2.35 -20.77
N HIS A 232 -6.30 3.05 -21.87
CA HIS A 232 -7.25 3.92 -22.55
C HIS A 232 -8.35 3.09 -23.21
N THR A 233 -7.98 2.00 -23.91
CA THR A 233 -8.94 1.09 -24.54
C THR A 233 -9.83 0.39 -23.50
N MET A 234 -9.27 -0.08 -22.39
CA MET A 234 -10.05 -0.65 -21.29
C MET A 234 -10.97 0.38 -20.65
N GLY A 235 -10.48 1.61 -20.43
CA GLY A 235 -11.30 2.72 -19.92
C GLY A 235 -12.52 3.03 -20.79
N THR A 236 -12.38 2.96 -22.12
CA THR A 236 -13.52 3.17 -23.03
C THR A 236 -14.54 2.03 -22.95
N MET A 237 -14.11 0.82 -22.59
CA MET A 237 -15.02 -0.30 -22.36
C MET A 237 -15.75 -0.18 -21.01
N VAL A 238 -15.03 0.07 -19.90
CA VAL A 238 -15.56 -0.11 -18.54
C VAL A 238 -15.24 1.00 -17.52
N GLY A 239 -14.59 2.09 -17.93
CA GLY A 239 -14.10 3.11 -17.01
C GLY A 239 -15.18 3.97 -16.33
N ARG A 240 -15.20 3.99 -14.99
CA ARG A 240 -16.00 4.93 -14.18
C ARG A 240 -15.30 5.29 -12.88
N SER A 241 -15.21 6.57 -12.58
CA SER A 241 -14.66 7.02 -11.31
C SER A 241 -15.65 6.78 -10.16
N LEU A 242 -15.14 6.31 -9.01
CA LEU A 242 -15.92 6.24 -7.77
C LEU A 242 -15.78 7.51 -6.90
N THR A 243 -14.77 8.34 -7.18
CA THR A 243 -14.49 9.56 -6.43
C THR A 243 -15.07 10.82 -7.11
N THR A 244 -15.47 10.71 -8.38
CA THR A 244 -16.09 11.76 -9.18
C THR A 244 -17.27 11.17 -9.96
N PRO A 245 -18.23 11.99 -10.44
CA PRO A 245 -19.34 11.49 -11.28
C PRO A 245 -18.92 11.11 -12.72
N ASP A 246 -17.61 11.00 -13.00
CA ASP A 246 -17.05 10.85 -14.33
C ASP A 246 -17.20 9.41 -14.86
N THR A 247 -17.71 9.29 -16.09
CA THR A 247 -17.95 8.00 -16.77
C THR A 247 -17.36 8.07 -18.18
N VAL A 248 -16.35 7.24 -18.44
CA VAL A 248 -15.66 7.12 -19.74
C VAL A 248 -15.89 5.77 -20.42
N GLY A 249 -16.47 4.80 -19.72
CA GLY A 249 -16.75 3.45 -20.19
C GLY A 249 -18.19 3.22 -20.65
N VAL A 250 -18.37 2.42 -21.70
CA VAL A 250 -19.69 1.99 -22.20
C VAL A 250 -20.42 1.09 -21.21
N ALA A 251 -19.74 0.05 -20.71
CA ALA A 251 -20.25 -0.94 -19.77
C ALA A 251 -19.57 -0.77 -18.41
N PHE A 252 -19.74 0.41 -17.81
CA PHE A 252 -18.97 0.83 -16.65
C PHE A 252 -19.13 -0.01 -15.37
N ASP A 253 -20.13 -0.90 -15.31
CA ASP A 253 -20.30 -1.82 -14.19
C ASP A 253 -19.79 -3.24 -14.45
N ALA A 254 -19.30 -3.52 -15.67
CA ALA A 254 -18.67 -4.78 -16.01
C ALA A 254 -17.31 -4.94 -15.32
N GLU A 255 -16.96 -6.18 -15.00
CA GLU A 255 -15.59 -6.51 -14.60
C GLU A 255 -14.68 -6.56 -15.83
N TRP A 256 -13.37 -6.48 -15.60
CA TRP A 256 -12.40 -6.65 -16.68
C TRP A 256 -11.25 -7.59 -16.34
N ILE A 257 -10.78 -8.26 -17.39
CA ILE A 257 -9.53 -9.03 -17.46
C ILE A 257 -8.68 -8.46 -18.61
N ALA A 258 -7.37 -8.72 -18.64
CA ALA A 258 -6.52 -8.16 -19.68
C ALA A 258 -5.32 -9.05 -20.00
N ALA A 259 -4.87 -9.00 -21.25
CA ALA A 259 -3.64 -9.62 -21.71
C ALA A 259 -2.66 -8.58 -22.23
N LYS A 260 -1.47 -8.51 -21.62
CA LYS A 260 -0.39 -7.58 -21.97
C LYS A 260 0.56 -8.26 -22.96
N THR A 261 0.14 -8.39 -24.21
CA THR A 261 0.96 -9.07 -25.22
C THR A 261 1.83 -8.11 -26.02
N ILE A 262 1.53 -6.81 -26.09
CA ILE A 262 2.21 -5.89 -27.04
C ILE A 262 3.52 -5.28 -26.53
N CYS A 263 3.71 -5.15 -25.21
CA CYS A 263 4.87 -4.42 -24.68
C CYS A 263 6.20 -5.18 -24.79
N SER A 264 6.30 -6.27 -24.04
CA SER A 264 7.56 -6.94 -23.69
C SER A 264 7.69 -8.31 -24.37
N SER A 265 6.60 -8.83 -24.93
CA SER A 265 6.60 -10.09 -25.68
C SER A 265 5.61 -10.04 -26.85
N PRO A 266 5.75 -9.08 -27.80
CA PRO A 266 4.82 -8.85 -28.92
C PRO A 266 4.83 -9.93 -29.99
N HIS A 267 4.87 -11.20 -29.65
CA HIS A 267 4.91 -12.28 -30.63
C HIS A 267 3.51 -12.79 -30.97
N THR A 268 3.28 -13.20 -32.21
CA THR A 268 2.03 -13.84 -32.66
C THR A 268 1.61 -14.98 -31.72
N SER A 269 2.55 -15.85 -31.33
CA SER A 269 2.31 -16.95 -30.38
C SER A 269 1.72 -16.49 -29.04
N ASN A 270 2.13 -15.34 -28.53
CA ASN A 270 1.65 -14.82 -27.25
C ASN A 270 0.24 -14.23 -27.34
N SER A 271 -0.13 -13.61 -28.46
CA SER A 271 -1.52 -13.21 -28.70
C SER A 271 -2.42 -14.42 -28.93
N VAL A 272 -1.93 -15.47 -29.61
CA VAL A 272 -2.64 -16.77 -29.70
C VAL A 272 -2.81 -17.39 -28.30
N ALA A 273 -1.78 -17.33 -27.45
CA ALA A 273 -1.86 -17.76 -26.06
C ALA A 273 -2.92 -16.99 -25.26
N ALA A 274 -3.01 -15.67 -25.46
CA ALA A 274 -4.00 -14.83 -24.80
C ALA A 274 -5.44 -15.17 -25.23
N PHE A 275 -5.67 -15.43 -26.52
CA PHE A 275 -6.97 -15.92 -27.00
C PHE A 275 -7.33 -17.29 -26.42
N GLN A 276 -6.35 -18.20 -26.37
CA GLN A 276 -6.52 -19.51 -25.75
C GLN A 276 -6.87 -19.42 -24.27
N TRP A 277 -6.16 -18.53 -23.54
CA TRP A 277 -6.42 -18.25 -22.14
C TRP A 277 -7.81 -17.64 -21.94
N ALA A 278 -8.23 -16.70 -22.78
CA ALA A 278 -9.56 -16.08 -22.70
C ALA A 278 -10.70 -17.10 -22.80
N MET A 279 -10.51 -18.19 -23.57
CA MET A 279 -11.50 -19.27 -23.69
C MET A 279 -11.55 -20.17 -22.46
N ASN A 280 -10.51 -20.22 -21.62
CA ASN A 280 -10.46 -21.08 -20.44
C ASN A 280 -9.51 -20.53 -19.34
N PRO A 281 -9.83 -19.38 -18.71
CA PRO A 281 -8.90 -18.70 -17.80
C PRO A 281 -8.54 -19.50 -16.54
N ASP A 282 -9.47 -20.27 -15.99
CA ASP A 282 -9.25 -21.11 -14.81
C ASP A 282 -8.76 -22.54 -15.13
N GLY A 283 -8.70 -22.91 -16.40
CA GLY A 283 -8.28 -24.22 -16.88
C GLY A 283 -9.39 -25.28 -16.88
N ASN A 284 -10.61 -24.95 -16.44
CA ASN A 284 -11.77 -25.83 -16.47
C ASN A 284 -12.74 -25.45 -17.62
N PRO A 285 -12.87 -26.27 -18.68
CA PRO A 285 -13.75 -25.96 -19.81
C PRO A 285 -15.25 -25.96 -19.47
N SER A 286 -15.64 -26.38 -18.26
CA SER A 286 -17.04 -26.40 -17.81
C SER A 286 -17.47 -25.09 -17.13
N THR A 287 -16.54 -24.18 -16.87
CA THR A 287 -16.79 -22.85 -16.30
C THR A 287 -16.75 -21.83 -17.43
N ILE A 288 -17.89 -21.17 -17.69
CA ILE A 288 -17.97 -20.11 -18.72
C ILE A 288 -18.09 -18.72 -18.11
N THR A 289 -18.32 -18.63 -16.79
CA THR A 289 -18.55 -17.37 -16.08
C THR A 289 -17.27 -16.55 -15.87
N ASP A 290 -16.13 -17.09 -16.27
CA ASP A 290 -14.80 -16.49 -16.29
C ASP A 290 -14.33 -16.12 -17.70
N MET A 291 -15.02 -16.56 -18.75
CA MET A 291 -14.76 -16.12 -20.13
C MET A 291 -15.20 -14.67 -20.34
N PRO A 292 -14.41 -13.84 -21.07
CA PRO A 292 -14.85 -12.51 -21.45
C PRO A 292 -15.97 -12.57 -22.48
N ASP A 293 -16.94 -11.66 -22.37
CA ASP A 293 -18.03 -11.56 -23.34
C ASP A 293 -17.57 -10.90 -24.65
N ALA A 294 -16.59 -10.00 -24.56
CA ALA A 294 -15.93 -9.37 -25.71
C ALA A 294 -14.45 -9.10 -25.45
N ILE A 295 -13.64 -9.27 -26.50
CA ILE A 295 -12.21 -8.96 -26.55
C ILE A 295 -11.98 -7.81 -27.54
N SER A 296 -11.42 -6.71 -27.06
CA SER A 296 -10.95 -5.60 -27.91
C SER A 296 -9.48 -5.78 -28.27
N CYS A 297 -9.17 -5.69 -29.56
CA CYS A 297 -7.83 -5.82 -30.12
C CYS A 297 -7.48 -4.56 -30.93
N SER A 298 -6.46 -3.84 -30.49
CA SER A 298 -6.00 -2.62 -31.17
C SER A 298 -4.55 -2.76 -31.64
N TRP A 299 -4.27 -3.88 -32.31
CA TRP A 299 -2.96 -4.26 -32.83
C TRP A 299 -3.04 -4.96 -34.18
N TYR A 300 -1.90 -5.07 -34.84
CA TYR A 300 -1.74 -5.66 -36.16
C TYR A 300 -0.40 -6.39 -36.31
N ASP A 301 -0.32 -7.30 -37.28
CA ASP A 301 0.92 -7.97 -37.72
C ASP A 301 1.41 -7.29 -39.00
N PRO A 302 2.53 -6.53 -38.96
CA PRO A 302 3.05 -5.83 -40.13
C PRO A 302 3.59 -6.77 -41.22
N ASN A 303 3.90 -8.02 -40.86
CA ASN A 303 4.72 -8.92 -41.68
C ASN A 303 3.93 -10.09 -42.28
N VAL A 304 2.65 -10.25 -41.95
CA VAL A 304 1.85 -11.35 -42.49
C VAL A 304 1.60 -11.16 -43.99
N SER A 305 1.95 -12.18 -44.77
CA SER A 305 1.84 -12.17 -46.24
C SER A 305 0.48 -12.65 -46.74
N ASP A 306 -0.10 -13.66 -46.08
CA ASP A 306 -1.46 -14.14 -46.30
C ASP A 306 -2.17 -14.19 -44.95
N GLU A 307 -3.16 -13.31 -44.75
CA GLU A 307 -3.99 -13.30 -43.54
C GLU A 307 -5.31 -14.06 -43.76
N CYS A 308 -5.62 -14.49 -44.99
CA CYS A 308 -6.91 -15.06 -45.37
C CYS A 308 -7.01 -16.56 -45.06
N SER A 309 -5.95 -17.18 -44.55
CA SER A 309 -5.88 -18.58 -44.17
C SER A 309 -4.94 -18.80 -42.98
N GLY A 310 -4.79 -20.05 -42.53
CA GLY A 310 -3.79 -20.41 -41.52
C GLY A 310 -4.14 -20.02 -40.07
N ILE A 311 -3.13 -19.55 -39.33
CA ILE A 311 -3.14 -19.42 -37.86
C ILE A 311 -4.15 -18.39 -37.37
N TYR A 312 -4.16 -17.18 -37.96
CA TYR A 312 -5.06 -16.10 -37.52
C TYR A 312 -6.53 -16.47 -37.74
N VAL A 313 -6.88 -16.95 -38.93
CA VAL A 313 -8.26 -17.37 -39.26
C VAL A 313 -8.73 -18.47 -38.31
N THR A 314 -7.92 -19.51 -38.11
CA THR A 314 -8.27 -20.66 -37.25
C THR A 314 -8.44 -20.24 -35.80
N THR A 315 -7.53 -19.41 -35.29
CA THR A 315 -7.57 -18.92 -33.91
C THR A 315 -8.83 -18.07 -33.67
N LEU A 316 -9.07 -17.07 -34.52
CA LEU A 316 -10.18 -16.13 -34.34
C LEU A 316 -11.55 -16.80 -34.52
N ASN A 317 -11.68 -17.72 -35.49
CA ASN A 317 -12.89 -18.52 -35.63
C ASN A 317 -13.16 -19.40 -34.40
N SER A 318 -12.10 -19.95 -33.78
CA SER A 318 -12.24 -20.79 -32.58
C SER A 318 -12.72 -20.03 -31.36
N VAL A 319 -12.19 -18.81 -31.14
CA VAL A 319 -12.66 -17.92 -30.07
C VAL A 319 -14.14 -17.57 -30.26
N GLU A 320 -14.52 -17.19 -31.49
CA GLU A 320 -15.89 -16.79 -31.78
C GLU A 320 -16.88 -17.96 -31.73
N ALA A 321 -16.45 -19.14 -32.17
CA ALA A 321 -17.28 -20.35 -32.10
C ALA A 321 -17.60 -20.74 -30.66
N ALA A 322 -16.69 -20.48 -29.71
CA ALA A 322 -16.95 -20.64 -28.28
C ALA A 322 -17.90 -19.58 -27.69
N GLY A 323 -18.29 -18.58 -28.48
CA GLY A 323 -19.30 -17.58 -28.12
C GLY A 323 -18.75 -16.22 -27.67
N ILE A 324 -17.44 -16.02 -27.68
CA ILE A 324 -16.77 -14.75 -27.33
C ILE A 324 -16.79 -13.81 -28.54
N ALA A 325 -17.11 -12.53 -28.37
CA ALA A 325 -16.97 -11.56 -29.45
C ALA A 325 -15.52 -11.07 -29.56
N VAL A 326 -14.92 -11.10 -30.75
CA VAL A 326 -13.64 -10.44 -31.02
C VAL A 326 -13.86 -9.19 -31.88
N VAL A 327 -13.33 -8.06 -31.43
CA VAL A 327 -13.49 -6.75 -32.07
C VAL A 327 -12.11 -6.13 -32.30
N PHE A 328 -11.86 -5.67 -33.52
CA PHE A 328 -10.60 -5.06 -33.91
C PHE A 328 -10.78 -3.59 -34.32
N SER A 329 -9.76 -2.77 -34.06
CA SER A 329 -9.61 -1.48 -34.73
C SER A 329 -9.37 -1.70 -36.23
N ALA A 330 -9.85 -0.84 -37.14
CA ALA A 330 -9.59 -1.01 -38.58
C ALA A 330 -8.13 -0.69 -38.98
N GLY A 331 -7.44 0.15 -38.21
CA GLY A 331 -6.12 0.70 -38.53
C GLY A 331 -6.17 2.21 -38.83
N ASN A 332 -5.01 2.86 -38.77
CA ASN A 332 -4.87 4.32 -38.88
C ASN A 332 -4.13 4.74 -40.17
N ASN A 333 -4.26 3.95 -41.25
CA ASN A 333 -3.54 4.11 -42.52
C ASN A 333 -4.41 4.68 -43.65
N GLY A 334 -5.59 5.20 -43.32
CA GLY A 334 -6.52 5.84 -44.26
C GLY A 334 -5.99 7.16 -44.85
N PRO A 335 -6.73 7.76 -45.79
CA PRO A 335 -8.06 7.39 -46.28
C PRO A 335 -8.03 6.52 -47.55
N GLY A 336 -6.89 5.92 -47.90
CA GLY A 336 -6.77 5.10 -49.11
C GLY A 336 -7.65 3.84 -49.06
N ALA A 337 -8.02 3.31 -50.23
CA ALA A 337 -8.68 2.01 -50.33
C ALA A 337 -7.74 0.87 -49.91
N SER A 338 -8.31 -0.20 -49.35
CA SER A 338 -7.59 -1.40 -48.88
C SER A 338 -6.44 -1.07 -47.92
N THR A 339 -6.71 -0.19 -46.97
CA THR A 339 -5.76 0.26 -45.93
C THR A 339 -5.99 -0.40 -44.56
N VAL A 340 -6.96 -1.30 -44.45
CA VAL A 340 -7.22 -2.09 -43.23
C VAL A 340 -5.97 -2.89 -42.88
N THR A 341 -5.48 -2.74 -41.64
CA THR A 341 -4.26 -3.41 -41.19
C THR A 341 -4.50 -4.91 -40.96
N LYS A 342 -3.46 -5.72 -40.94
CA LYS A 342 -3.59 -7.19 -40.89
C LYS A 342 -3.53 -7.70 -39.44
N PRO A 343 -4.26 -8.73 -39.02
CA PRO A 343 -5.02 -9.70 -39.80
C PRO A 343 -6.51 -9.32 -39.96
N LYS A 344 -6.85 -8.02 -39.95
CA LYS A 344 -8.23 -7.56 -39.78
C LYS A 344 -9.05 -7.64 -41.08
N ASN A 345 -8.42 -7.97 -42.21
CA ASN A 345 -9.14 -8.21 -43.46
C ASN A 345 -9.87 -9.55 -43.44
N ILE A 346 -9.58 -10.47 -42.50
CA ILE A 346 -10.29 -11.76 -42.42
C ILE A 346 -11.80 -11.54 -42.43
N SER A 347 -12.48 -12.22 -43.36
CA SER A 347 -13.93 -12.14 -43.61
C SER A 347 -14.49 -13.55 -43.83
N THR A 348 -14.61 -14.37 -42.78
CA THR A 348 -15.17 -15.73 -42.91
C THR A 348 -16.70 -15.74 -42.84
N ASN A 349 -17.27 -14.71 -42.20
CA ASN A 349 -18.69 -14.36 -42.19
C ASN A 349 -18.83 -12.83 -42.08
N GLU A 350 -20.06 -12.32 -42.08
CA GLU A 350 -20.37 -10.88 -42.13
C GLU A 350 -19.87 -10.09 -40.92
N VAL A 351 -19.57 -10.76 -39.81
CA VAL A 351 -19.16 -10.09 -38.57
C VAL A 351 -17.84 -10.65 -38.00
N ASN A 352 -17.08 -11.41 -38.78
CA ASN A 352 -15.78 -11.95 -38.38
C ASN A 352 -14.73 -11.63 -39.45
N VAL A 353 -13.59 -11.01 -39.13
CA VAL A 353 -13.14 -10.39 -37.87
C VAL A 353 -13.69 -8.98 -37.76
N PHE A 354 -14.49 -8.69 -36.73
CA PHE A 354 -15.28 -7.46 -36.63
C PHE A 354 -14.41 -6.20 -36.45
N SER A 355 -14.17 -5.48 -37.54
CA SER A 355 -13.31 -4.30 -37.59
C SER A 355 -14.11 -3.00 -37.53
N VAL A 356 -13.54 -1.98 -36.87
CA VAL A 356 -14.26 -0.75 -36.53
C VAL A 356 -13.55 0.49 -37.07
N ALA A 357 -14.28 1.28 -37.88
CA ALA A 357 -13.86 2.61 -38.35
C ALA A 357 -13.96 3.67 -37.25
N ALA A 358 -13.11 4.68 -37.31
CA ALA A 358 -13.15 5.85 -36.43
C ALA A 358 -13.93 6.99 -37.08
N ILE A 359 -14.91 7.52 -36.36
CA ILE A 359 -15.57 8.79 -36.67
C ILE A 359 -15.23 9.85 -35.64
N ASP A 360 -15.39 11.11 -36.02
CA ASP A 360 -15.45 12.23 -35.09
C ASP A 360 -16.86 12.34 -34.50
N GLY A 361 -16.98 11.98 -33.22
CA GLY A 361 -18.23 12.04 -32.48
C GLY A 361 -18.78 13.45 -32.31
N ALA A 362 -17.91 14.47 -32.26
CA ALA A 362 -18.32 15.87 -32.13
C ALA A 362 -18.90 16.44 -33.43
N LEU A 363 -18.51 15.89 -34.58
CA LEU A 363 -19.09 16.26 -35.87
C LEU A 363 -20.44 15.56 -36.15
N TYR A 364 -20.75 14.49 -35.40
CA TYR A 364 -22.02 13.79 -35.54
C TYR A 364 -23.17 14.53 -34.84
N ASN A 365 -23.93 15.31 -35.63
CA ASN A 365 -25.11 16.07 -35.17
C ASN A 365 -26.46 15.43 -35.58
N GLY A 366 -26.47 14.13 -35.90
CA GLY A 366 -27.60 13.44 -36.49
C GLY A 366 -27.69 13.61 -38.02
N GLY A 367 -28.19 12.59 -38.72
CA GLY A 367 -28.22 12.54 -40.19
C GLY A 367 -26.90 12.01 -40.79
N ASN A 368 -26.71 12.25 -42.10
CA ASN A 368 -25.59 11.69 -42.89
C ASN A 368 -24.49 12.74 -43.17
N ASN A 369 -23.92 13.31 -42.10
CA ASN A 369 -22.93 14.39 -42.18
C ASN A 369 -21.49 13.85 -42.11
N ASN A 370 -21.08 13.03 -43.10
CA ASN A 370 -19.75 12.42 -43.30
C ASN A 370 -18.70 12.61 -42.16
N PRO A 371 -18.87 12.00 -40.96
CA PRO A 371 -18.01 12.25 -39.81
C PRO A 371 -16.74 11.38 -39.77
N ILE A 372 -16.41 10.61 -40.83
CA ILE A 372 -15.26 9.69 -40.85
C ILE A 372 -13.94 10.43 -40.60
N ALA A 373 -13.11 9.87 -39.72
CA ALA A 373 -11.76 10.37 -39.51
C ALA A 373 -10.89 10.11 -40.75
N SER A 374 -10.07 11.08 -41.14
CA SER A 374 -9.22 10.97 -42.34
C SER A 374 -8.21 9.82 -42.25
N PHE A 375 -7.70 9.53 -41.04
CA PHE A 375 -6.77 8.44 -40.78
C PHE A 375 -7.44 7.07 -40.75
N SER A 376 -8.78 6.97 -40.62
CA SER A 376 -9.46 5.69 -40.47
C SER A 376 -9.24 4.83 -41.71
N SER A 377 -8.66 3.65 -41.53
CA SER A 377 -8.46 2.66 -42.58
C SER A 377 -9.79 2.21 -43.20
N ARG A 378 -9.72 1.83 -44.48
CA ARG A 378 -10.88 1.56 -45.35
C ARG A 378 -10.66 0.31 -46.18
N GLY A 379 -11.75 -0.37 -46.51
CA GLY A 379 -11.78 -1.48 -47.44
C GLY A 379 -11.59 -1.05 -48.90
N PRO A 380 -11.83 -1.96 -49.86
CA PRO A 380 -12.33 -3.32 -49.68
C PRO A 380 -11.34 -4.23 -48.99
N SER A 381 -11.87 -5.27 -48.35
CA SER A 381 -11.09 -6.36 -47.79
C SER A 381 -10.31 -7.10 -48.87
N THR A 382 -9.10 -7.53 -48.54
CA THR A 382 -8.32 -8.46 -49.38
C THR A 382 -8.68 -9.92 -49.13
N CYS A 383 -9.43 -10.22 -48.06
CA CYS A 383 -9.96 -11.55 -47.77
C CYS A 383 -11.49 -11.55 -47.88
N GLY A 384 -12.06 -12.72 -48.14
CA GLY A 384 -13.52 -12.90 -48.23
C GLY A 384 -14.03 -13.11 -49.65
N GLY A 385 -15.36 -13.15 -49.77
CA GLY A 385 -16.10 -13.55 -50.96
C GLY A 385 -16.61 -12.37 -51.80
N THR A 386 -17.93 -12.28 -51.99
CA THR A 386 -18.59 -11.18 -52.69
C THR A 386 -19.60 -10.50 -51.75
N GLY A 387 -20.09 -9.31 -52.11
CA GLY A 387 -21.05 -8.58 -51.27
C GLY A 387 -20.43 -8.08 -49.97
N SER A 388 -21.15 -8.23 -48.85
CA SER A 388 -20.73 -7.75 -47.53
C SER A 388 -19.38 -8.32 -47.06
N LEU A 389 -18.99 -9.51 -47.51
CA LEU A 389 -17.70 -10.10 -47.14
C LEU A 389 -16.48 -9.34 -47.69
N LEU A 390 -16.66 -8.48 -48.70
CA LEU A 390 -15.61 -7.58 -49.21
C LEU A 390 -15.60 -6.22 -48.51
N ILE A 391 -16.59 -5.93 -47.67
CA ILE A 391 -16.68 -4.64 -47.00
C ILE A 391 -15.96 -4.70 -45.67
N LYS A 392 -15.02 -3.77 -45.51
CA LYS A 392 -14.38 -3.45 -44.23
C LYS A 392 -14.24 -1.93 -44.13
N PRO A 393 -14.28 -1.35 -42.93
CA PRO A 393 -14.69 -2.00 -41.68
C PRO A 393 -16.17 -2.41 -41.68
N GLU A 394 -16.61 -3.26 -40.74
CA GLU A 394 -18.00 -3.70 -40.63
C GLU A 394 -18.93 -2.62 -40.09
N VAL A 395 -18.44 -1.81 -39.15
CA VAL A 395 -19.16 -0.69 -38.54
C VAL A 395 -18.19 0.44 -38.20
N SER A 396 -18.74 1.55 -37.74
CA SER A 396 -17.98 2.69 -37.24
C SER A 396 -18.43 3.12 -35.85
N ALA A 397 -17.51 3.71 -35.10
CA ALA A 397 -17.73 4.24 -33.76
C ALA A 397 -16.83 5.46 -33.48
N PRO A 398 -17.09 6.25 -32.42
CA PRO A 398 -16.26 7.40 -32.08
C PRO A 398 -14.79 7.04 -31.84
N GLY A 399 -13.89 7.74 -32.51
CA GLY A 399 -12.45 7.50 -32.44
C GLY A 399 -11.59 8.76 -32.60
N VAL A 400 -12.16 9.95 -32.45
CA VAL A 400 -11.45 11.24 -32.48
C VAL A 400 -11.77 11.99 -31.19
N ASN A 401 -10.74 12.58 -30.57
CA ASN A 401 -10.79 13.24 -29.27
C ASN A 401 -11.46 12.40 -28.19
N VAL A 402 -11.22 11.08 -28.19
CA VAL A 402 -11.87 10.18 -27.23
C VAL A 402 -11.14 10.30 -25.90
N ARG A 403 -11.87 10.73 -24.87
CA ARG A 403 -11.35 10.81 -23.50
C ARG A 403 -11.48 9.47 -22.79
N SER A 404 -10.38 8.99 -22.22
CA SER A 404 -10.38 7.77 -21.40
C SER A 404 -9.15 7.73 -20.48
N SER A 405 -9.03 6.69 -19.66
CA SER A 405 -7.93 6.47 -18.71
C SER A 405 -6.60 6.26 -19.43
N GLY A 406 -5.75 7.28 -19.49
CA GLY A 406 -4.51 7.26 -20.30
C GLY A 406 -3.22 7.29 -19.50
N THR A 407 -3.28 7.59 -18.20
CA THR A 407 -2.12 7.57 -17.29
C THR A 407 -2.48 6.79 -16.04
N THR A 408 -1.58 6.66 -15.06
CA THR A 408 -1.83 5.89 -13.84
C THR A 408 -3.02 6.42 -13.03
N THR A 409 -3.29 7.72 -13.08
CA THR A 409 -4.39 8.37 -12.32
C THR A 409 -5.23 9.35 -13.15
N GLY A 410 -4.83 9.63 -14.39
CA GLY A 410 -5.39 10.68 -15.23
C GLY A 410 -5.92 10.21 -16.57
N TYR A 411 -6.52 11.14 -17.29
CA TYR A 411 -7.23 10.90 -18.54
C TYR A 411 -6.51 11.55 -19.71
N ASN A 412 -6.49 10.87 -20.85
CA ASN A 412 -5.96 11.39 -22.12
C ASN A 412 -7.05 11.47 -23.18
N LEU A 413 -6.86 12.38 -24.13
CA LEU A 413 -7.61 12.47 -25.39
C LEU A 413 -6.79 11.81 -26.49
N LEU A 414 -7.32 10.75 -27.08
CA LEU A 414 -6.64 10.00 -28.15
C LEU A 414 -7.50 9.95 -29.43
N ASP A 415 -6.80 10.01 -30.56
CA ASP A 415 -7.38 9.84 -31.91
C ASP A 415 -6.89 8.53 -32.52
N GLY A 416 -7.81 7.62 -32.82
CA GLY A 416 -7.49 6.35 -33.46
C GLY A 416 -8.69 5.43 -33.60
N THR A 417 -8.61 4.50 -34.56
CA THR A 417 -9.53 3.35 -34.62
C THR A 417 -9.42 2.46 -33.38
N SER A 418 -8.29 2.53 -32.66
CA SER A 418 -8.07 1.93 -31.34
C SER A 418 -8.99 2.46 -30.24
N MET A 419 -9.58 3.65 -30.42
CA MET A 419 -10.59 4.21 -29.52
C MET A 419 -12.01 3.86 -29.99
N ALA A 420 -12.19 3.59 -31.29
CA ALA A 420 -13.49 3.16 -31.85
C ALA A 420 -13.82 1.70 -31.53
N SER A 421 -12.85 0.79 -31.67
CA SER A 421 -12.98 -0.63 -31.32
C SER A 421 -13.55 -0.88 -29.90
N PRO A 422 -12.99 -0.29 -28.81
CA PRO A 422 -13.50 -0.51 -27.47
C PRO A 422 -14.91 0.05 -27.22
N HIS A 423 -15.40 1.03 -28.00
CA HIS A 423 -16.81 1.41 -27.93
C HIS A 423 -17.73 0.26 -28.34
N VAL A 424 -17.39 -0.46 -29.42
CA VAL A 424 -18.12 -1.64 -29.90
C VAL A 424 -17.97 -2.80 -28.93
N ALA A 425 -16.75 -3.08 -28.45
CA ALA A 425 -16.53 -4.18 -27.51
C ALA A 425 -17.29 -3.94 -26.18
N GLY A 426 -17.25 -2.71 -25.64
CA GLY A 426 -18.05 -2.31 -24.48
C GLY A 426 -19.56 -2.36 -24.75
N ALA A 427 -20.01 -2.06 -25.96
CA ALA A 427 -21.41 -2.19 -26.36
C ALA A 427 -21.91 -3.64 -26.31
N ILE A 428 -21.08 -4.58 -26.77
CA ILE A 428 -21.39 -6.02 -26.71
C ILE A 428 -21.51 -6.47 -25.26
N VAL A 429 -20.56 -6.07 -24.39
CA VAL A 429 -20.60 -6.36 -22.95
C VAL A 429 -21.87 -5.78 -22.30
N LEU A 430 -22.26 -4.55 -22.68
CA LEU A 430 -23.48 -3.92 -22.18
C LEU A 430 -24.74 -4.68 -22.61
N LEU A 431 -24.86 -5.02 -23.89
CA LEU A 431 -25.99 -5.80 -24.42
C LEU A 431 -26.07 -7.20 -23.80
N LYS A 432 -24.92 -7.84 -23.60
CA LYS A 432 -24.83 -9.15 -22.96
C LYS A 432 -25.34 -9.15 -21.52
N SER A 433 -25.23 -8.02 -20.80
CA SER A 433 -25.84 -7.90 -19.46
C SER A 433 -27.37 -7.99 -19.49
N ALA A 434 -28.00 -7.55 -20.58
CA ALA A 434 -29.44 -7.71 -20.81
C ALA A 434 -29.80 -9.06 -21.46
N PHE A 435 -28.93 -9.60 -22.31
CA PHE A 435 -29.16 -10.83 -23.06
C PHE A 435 -28.05 -11.87 -22.80
N PRO A 436 -27.95 -12.43 -21.57
CA PRO A 436 -26.79 -13.21 -21.14
C PRO A 436 -26.57 -14.50 -21.94
N THR A 437 -27.63 -15.05 -22.55
CA THR A 437 -27.59 -16.31 -23.30
C THR A 437 -27.15 -16.15 -24.77
N LEU A 438 -27.07 -14.92 -25.30
CA LEU A 438 -26.73 -14.70 -26.71
C LEU A 438 -25.22 -14.77 -26.96
N THR A 439 -24.79 -15.35 -28.08
CA THR A 439 -23.37 -15.40 -28.43
C THR A 439 -22.84 -14.05 -28.90
N GLY A 440 -21.52 -13.86 -28.86
CA GLY A 440 -20.85 -12.68 -29.41
C GLY A 440 -21.24 -12.40 -30.88
N HIS A 441 -21.36 -13.43 -31.71
CA HIS A 441 -21.82 -13.29 -33.09
C HIS A 441 -23.25 -12.72 -33.18
N GLN A 442 -24.21 -13.19 -32.37
CA GLN A 442 -25.58 -12.66 -32.37
C GLN A 442 -25.62 -11.17 -31.96
N LEU A 443 -24.80 -10.79 -30.98
CA LEU A 443 -24.70 -9.41 -30.51
C LEU A 443 -24.02 -8.50 -31.55
N LYS A 444 -22.96 -8.97 -32.22
CA LYS A 444 -22.34 -8.28 -33.35
C LYS A 444 -23.31 -8.09 -34.50
N MET A 445 -24.09 -9.13 -34.86
CA MET A 445 -25.12 -9.03 -35.90
C MET A 445 -26.21 -8.00 -35.55
N ALA A 446 -26.60 -7.87 -34.28
CA ALA A 446 -27.53 -6.83 -33.86
C ALA A 446 -26.94 -5.44 -34.10
N LEU A 447 -25.73 -5.17 -33.60
CA LEU A 447 -25.04 -3.89 -33.81
C LEU A 447 -24.83 -3.57 -35.30
N TYR A 448 -24.47 -4.59 -36.09
CA TYR A 448 -24.26 -4.49 -37.53
C TYR A 448 -25.56 -4.15 -38.27
N ASN A 449 -26.66 -4.86 -38.00
CA ASN A 449 -27.94 -4.66 -38.70
C ASN A 449 -28.68 -3.38 -38.29
N THR A 450 -28.43 -2.88 -37.08
CA THR A 450 -29.08 -1.66 -36.57
C THR A 450 -28.20 -0.42 -36.64
N ALA A 451 -27.00 -0.54 -37.22
CA ALA A 451 -26.13 0.61 -37.42
C ALA A 451 -26.82 1.69 -38.27
N LYS A 452 -26.57 2.95 -37.92
CA LYS A 452 -27.05 4.10 -38.68
C LYS A 452 -26.20 4.27 -39.92
N ASP A 453 -26.79 4.00 -41.07
CA ASP A 453 -26.17 4.21 -42.38
C ASP A 453 -25.60 5.64 -42.52
N LEU A 454 -24.31 5.71 -42.88
CA LEU A 454 -23.53 6.92 -43.09
C LEU A 454 -22.74 6.78 -44.39
N GLY A 455 -22.48 7.90 -45.06
CA GLY A 455 -21.79 7.91 -46.34
C GLY A 455 -22.73 7.56 -47.49
N THR A 456 -22.32 6.58 -48.31
CA THR A 456 -23.11 6.16 -49.47
C THR A 456 -24.22 5.25 -48.98
N ALA A 457 -25.47 5.47 -49.42
CA ALA A 457 -26.60 4.67 -48.97
C ALA A 457 -26.33 3.16 -49.12
N GLY A 458 -26.49 2.42 -48.02
CA GLY A 458 -26.14 1.03 -47.91
C GLY A 458 -24.76 0.79 -47.28
N GLU A 459 -24.30 -0.45 -47.36
CA GLU A 459 -23.03 -0.84 -46.77
C GLU A 459 -21.85 -0.36 -47.64
N ASP A 460 -20.85 0.31 -47.05
CA ASP A 460 -19.72 0.88 -47.78
C ASP A 460 -18.35 0.72 -47.10
N ASN A 461 -17.27 0.88 -47.87
CA ASN A 461 -15.89 0.66 -47.39
C ASN A 461 -15.32 1.80 -46.52
N ASN A 462 -16.10 2.82 -46.19
CA ASN A 462 -15.69 3.86 -45.25
C ASN A 462 -16.31 3.60 -43.86
N TYR A 463 -17.60 3.31 -43.81
CA TYR A 463 -18.37 3.21 -42.56
C TYR A 463 -18.87 1.79 -42.25
N GLY A 464 -18.72 0.84 -43.17
CA GLY A 464 -19.37 -0.46 -43.09
C GLY A 464 -20.89 -0.31 -43.20
N LYS A 465 -21.62 -0.91 -42.26
CA LYS A 465 -23.06 -0.67 -42.06
C LYS A 465 -23.40 0.69 -41.46
N GLY A 466 -22.40 1.43 -40.99
CA GLY A 466 -22.60 2.76 -40.41
C GLY A 466 -22.19 2.87 -38.95
N LEU A 467 -22.69 3.91 -38.26
CA LEU A 467 -22.42 4.16 -36.85
C LEU A 467 -23.27 3.26 -35.97
N ILE A 468 -22.66 2.53 -35.02
CA ILE A 468 -23.41 1.67 -34.10
C ILE A 468 -24.47 2.44 -33.29
N ASP A 469 -25.60 1.79 -33.03
CA ASP A 469 -26.65 2.30 -32.14
C ASP A 469 -27.06 1.21 -31.14
N LEU A 470 -26.62 1.36 -29.89
CA LEU A 470 -26.84 0.36 -28.83
C LEU A 470 -28.32 0.21 -28.48
N TYR A 471 -29.09 1.30 -28.50
CA TYR A 471 -30.49 1.23 -28.15
C TYR A 471 -31.29 0.55 -29.26
N ALA A 472 -30.99 0.85 -30.53
CA ALA A 472 -31.60 0.12 -31.65
C ALA A 472 -31.24 -1.37 -31.62
N ALA A 473 -29.97 -1.70 -31.34
CA ALA A 473 -29.52 -3.09 -31.19
C ALA A 473 -30.26 -3.80 -30.05
N PHE A 474 -30.38 -3.18 -28.88
CA PHE A 474 -31.16 -3.70 -27.75
C PHE A 474 -32.62 -3.99 -28.15
N LEU A 475 -33.29 -3.03 -28.81
CA LEU A 475 -34.68 -3.19 -29.25
C LEU A 475 -34.85 -4.32 -30.28
N SER A 476 -33.84 -4.56 -31.13
CA SER A 476 -33.88 -5.65 -32.11
C SER A 476 -33.78 -7.05 -31.48
N LEU A 477 -33.21 -7.14 -30.26
CA LEU A 477 -32.93 -8.41 -29.58
C LEU A 477 -34.06 -8.86 -28.64
N GLY A 478 -34.97 -7.97 -28.24
CA GLY A 478 -36.03 -8.25 -27.27
C GLY A 478 -37.44 -7.85 -27.73
N THR A 479 -38.46 -8.46 -27.13
CA THR A 479 -39.85 -8.01 -27.26
C THR A 479 -40.19 -7.01 -26.14
N PRO A 480 -40.74 -5.83 -26.45
CA PRO A 480 -41.10 -4.84 -25.42
C PRO A 480 -42.08 -5.42 -24.39
N ASP A 481 -41.71 -5.35 -23.11
CA ASP A 481 -42.64 -5.64 -22.02
C ASP A 481 -43.57 -4.43 -21.77
N VAL A 482 -44.84 -4.72 -21.52
CA VAL A 482 -45.88 -3.75 -21.18
C VAL A 482 -46.46 -3.97 -19.78
N ILE A 483 -46.01 -5.02 -19.09
CA ILE A 483 -46.46 -5.40 -17.74
C ILE A 483 -45.54 -4.73 -16.71
N PRO A 484 -46.07 -3.85 -15.84
CA PRO A 484 -45.27 -3.20 -14.81
C PRO A 484 -44.94 -4.13 -13.63
N PRO A 485 -43.95 -3.74 -12.78
CA PRO A 485 -43.66 -4.48 -11.56
C PRO A 485 -44.84 -4.58 -10.61
N THR A 486 -44.84 -5.64 -9.80
CA THR A 486 -45.83 -5.81 -8.73
C THR A 486 -45.81 -4.63 -7.72
N PRO A 487 -46.95 -4.24 -7.12
CA PRO A 487 -46.99 -3.12 -6.19
C PRO A 487 -46.25 -3.40 -4.88
N ILE A 488 -45.55 -2.40 -4.36
CA ILE A 488 -45.02 -2.44 -2.99
C ILE A 488 -46.19 -2.26 -2.01
N THR A 489 -46.43 -3.25 -1.16
CA THR A 489 -47.62 -3.27 -0.26
C THR A 489 -47.28 -3.12 1.23
N ASN A 490 -45.99 -3.05 1.58
CA ASN A 490 -45.51 -3.04 2.95
C ASN A 490 -44.51 -1.91 3.25
N LEU A 491 -44.61 -0.77 2.56
CA LEU A 491 -43.83 0.41 2.89
C LEU A 491 -44.13 0.83 4.34
N SER A 492 -43.09 0.91 5.16
CA SER A 492 -43.17 1.32 6.56
C SER A 492 -42.16 2.42 6.84
N VAL A 493 -42.53 3.37 7.71
CA VAL A 493 -41.70 4.52 8.09
C VAL A 493 -41.58 4.55 9.61
N GLY A 494 -40.35 4.56 10.12
CA GLY A 494 -40.08 4.43 11.56
C GLY A 494 -38.70 4.94 11.95
N ASN A 495 -38.26 4.52 13.15
CA ASN A 495 -36.95 4.84 13.73
C ASN A 495 -36.62 6.35 13.66
N ALA A 496 -37.58 7.17 14.06
CA ALA A 496 -37.46 8.61 13.97
C ALA A 496 -36.34 9.14 14.86
N THR A 497 -35.51 10.00 14.27
CA THR A 497 -34.57 10.87 14.98
C THR A 497 -35.09 12.31 14.88
N SER A 498 -34.39 13.27 15.47
CA SER A 498 -34.71 14.70 15.34
C SER A 498 -34.55 15.24 13.92
N ASN A 499 -33.87 14.54 13.01
CA ASN A 499 -33.59 15.01 11.64
C ASN A 499 -33.63 13.91 10.57
N SER A 500 -34.07 12.69 10.90
CA SER A 500 -34.14 11.59 9.94
C SER A 500 -35.28 10.62 10.22
N LEU A 501 -35.70 9.91 9.17
CA LEU A 501 -36.69 8.83 9.21
C LEU A 501 -36.16 7.64 8.42
N MET A 502 -36.48 6.42 8.87
CA MET A 502 -36.09 5.18 8.20
C MET A 502 -37.28 4.58 7.46
N LEU A 503 -37.10 4.30 6.17
CA LEU A 503 -38.06 3.64 5.30
C LEU A 503 -37.66 2.18 5.16
N ASN A 504 -38.63 1.27 5.20
CA ASN A 504 -38.42 -0.16 4.93
C ASN A 504 -39.54 -0.70 4.04
N TRP A 505 -39.20 -1.54 3.05
CA TRP A 505 -40.16 -2.25 2.19
C TRP A 505 -39.56 -3.57 1.68
N THR A 506 -40.34 -4.36 0.94
CA THR A 506 -39.85 -5.55 0.24
C THR A 506 -39.72 -5.28 -1.26
N ALA A 507 -38.59 -5.69 -1.85
CA ALA A 507 -38.34 -5.54 -3.27
C ALA A 507 -39.44 -6.25 -4.11
N PRO A 508 -40.13 -5.53 -5.02
CA PRO A 508 -41.22 -6.11 -5.80
C PRO A 508 -40.71 -7.09 -6.85
N SER A 509 -41.58 -8.01 -7.27
CA SER A 509 -41.31 -8.92 -8.38
C SER A 509 -41.72 -8.30 -9.71
N ASP A 510 -40.97 -8.64 -10.76
CA ASP A 510 -41.27 -8.31 -12.15
C ASP A 510 -40.83 -9.50 -13.03
N THR A 511 -41.63 -9.84 -14.04
CA THR A 511 -41.39 -11.03 -14.90
C THR A 511 -40.54 -10.72 -16.13
N SER A 512 -40.23 -9.45 -16.37
CA SER A 512 -39.45 -8.98 -17.50
C SER A 512 -37.95 -9.29 -17.35
N VAL A 513 -37.26 -9.31 -18.48
CA VAL A 513 -35.79 -9.38 -18.52
C VAL A 513 -35.22 -8.14 -17.82
N GLY A 514 -34.45 -8.37 -16.76
CA GLY A 514 -33.82 -7.33 -15.95
C GLY A 514 -34.62 -6.90 -14.71
N GLY A 515 -35.89 -7.29 -14.59
CA GLY A 515 -36.71 -7.10 -13.40
C GLY A 515 -36.88 -5.63 -13.00
N VAL A 516 -36.90 -5.36 -11.68
CA VAL A 516 -37.01 -4.00 -11.13
C VAL A 516 -35.67 -3.30 -11.17
N THR A 517 -35.60 -2.15 -11.84
CA THR A 517 -34.34 -1.44 -12.09
C THR A 517 -34.19 -0.17 -11.26
N ARG A 518 -35.30 0.40 -10.78
CA ARG A 518 -35.27 1.65 -10.02
C ARG A 518 -36.49 1.84 -9.13
N TYR A 519 -36.29 2.55 -8.00
CA TYR A 519 -37.36 3.16 -7.21
C TYR A 519 -37.47 4.67 -7.46
N ASP A 520 -38.70 5.18 -7.48
CA ASP A 520 -39.01 6.62 -7.36
C ASP A 520 -39.62 6.82 -5.97
N ILE A 521 -38.84 7.42 -5.08
CA ILE A 521 -39.22 7.65 -3.68
C ILE A 521 -39.54 9.13 -3.54
N ARG A 522 -40.69 9.44 -2.92
CA ARG A 522 -41.14 10.81 -2.74
C ARG A 522 -41.41 11.12 -1.28
N ILE A 523 -41.09 12.35 -0.87
CA ILE A 523 -41.35 12.89 0.46
C ILE A 523 -42.19 14.18 0.36
N SER A 524 -43.15 14.34 1.26
CA SER A 524 -43.98 15.56 1.40
C SER A 524 -44.35 15.81 2.86
N THR A 525 -44.64 17.07 3.22
CA THR A 525 -45.26 17.43 4.51
C THR A 525 -46.79 17.41 4.47
N THR A 526 -47.37 17.18 3.29
CA THR A 526 -48.80 16.92 3.08
C THR A 526 -49.02 15.49 2.55
N PRO A 527 -50.19 14.88 2.78
CA PRO A 527 -50.47 13.52 2.32
C PRO A 527 -50.25 13.32 0.81
N ILE A 528 -49.58 12.23 0.45
CA ILE A 528 -49.46 11.76 -0.94
C ILE A 528 -50.57 10.72 -1.17
N THR A 529 -51.58 11.08 -1.96
CA THR A 529 -52.81 10.28 -2.14
C THR A 529 -52.99 9.74 -3.55
N ASP A 530 -52.28 10.29 -4.53
CA ASP A 530 -52.40 9.95 -5.96
C ASP A 530 -51.13 10.32 -6.73
N THR A 531 -51.11 10.04 -8.04
CA THR A 531 -49.95 10.31 -8.90
C THR A 531 -49.67 11.80 -9.10
N THR A 532 -50.67 12.68 -8.96
CA THR A 532 -50.49 14.14 -9.08
C THR A 532 -49.77 14.70 -7.86
N THR A 533 -50.25 14.34 -6.67
CA THR A 533 -49.62 14.71 -5.38
C THR A 533 -48.24 14.05 -5.24
N PHE A 534 -48.07 12.83 -5.76
CA PHE A 534 -46.76 12.15 -5.83
C PHE A 534 -45.77 12.90 -6.73
N ALA A 535 -46.20 13.33 -7.93
CA ALA A 535 -45.33 14.05 -8.86
C ALA A 535 -44.90 15.43 -8.32
N ALA A 536 -45.77 16.09 -7.54
CA ALA A 536 -45.48 17.37 -6.88
C ALA A 536 -44.58 17.23 -5.65
N ALA A 537 -44.50 16.04 -5.05
CA ALA A 537 -43.69 15.76 -3.87
C ALA A 537 -42.18 15.70 -4.22
N THR A 538 -41.34 16.00 -3.22
CA THR A 538 -39.90 16.10 -3.39
C THR A 538 -39.30 14.70 -3.61
N PRO A 539 -38.47 14.48 -4.65
CA PRO A 539 -37.75 13.22 -4.83
C PRO A 539 -36.73 12.97 -3.72
N VAL A 540 -36.61 11.71 -3.32
CA VAL A 540 -35.55 11.21 -2.43
C VAL A 540 -34.70 10.22 -3.21
N ASN A 541 -33.37 10.39 -3.16
CA ASN A 541 -32.46 9.50 -3.87
C ASN A 541 -32.34 8.15 -3.16
N PHE A 542 -32.40 7.06 -3.94
CA PHE A 542 -32.05 5.72 -3.47
C PHE A 542 -30.67 5.38 -4.03
N PRO A 543 -29.64 5.19 -3.19
CA PRO A 543 -28.25 5.12 -3.66
C PRO A 543 -27.86 3.77 -4.25
N ASN A 544 -28.64 2.72 -4.01
CA ASN A 544 -28.31 1.34 -4.37
C ASN A 544 -29.14 0.87 -5.58
N ALA A 545 -28.66 -0.17 -6.27
CA ALA A 545 -29.52 -0.92 -7.19
C ALA A 545 -30.63 -1.65 -6.39
N PRO A 546 -31.85 -1.80 -6.93
CA PRO A 546 -32.88 -2.60 -6.28
C PRO A 546 -32.39 -4.02 -5.99
N ALA A 547 -32.71 -4.53 -4.81
CA ALA A 547 -32.42 -5.89 -4.41
C ALA A 547 -33.27 -6.91 -5.19
N ALA A 548 -32.85 -8.17 -5.16
CA ALA A 548 -33.60 -9.25 -5.79
C ALA A 548 -35.04 -9.34 -5.22
N PRO A 549 -36.04 -9.73 -6.03
CA PRO A 549 -37.44 -9.82 -5.60
C PRO A 549 -37.62 -10.57 -4.28
N GLY A 550 -38.40 -10.02 -3.36
CA GLY A 550 -38.63 -10.59 -2.03
C GLY A 550 -37.60 -10.21 -0.96
N SER A 551 -36.49 -9.57 -1.34
CA SER A 551 -35.48 -9.09 -0.39
C SER A 551 -35.96 -7.86 0.40
N PRO A 552 -35.52 -7.67 1.65
CA PRO A 552 -35.79 -6.45 2.40
C PRO A 552 -34.99 -5.27 1.84
N GLU A 553 -35.63 -4.11 1.77
CA GLU A 553 -35.06 -2.85 1.32
C GLU A 553 -35.15 -1.81 2.43
N GLN A 554 -34.12 -0.98 2.57
CA GLN A 554 -34.03 0.05 3.61
C GLN A 554 -33.40 1.35 3.10
N LEU A 555 -33.93 2.49 3.55
CA LEU A 555 -33.36 3.81 3.29
C LEU A 555 -33.51 4.72 4.51
N ILE A 556 -32.43 5.36 4.95
CA ILE A 556 -32.47 6.43 5.95
C ILE A 556 -32.52 7.77 5.21
N VAL A 557 -33.57 8.55 5.44
CA VAL A 557 -33.74 9.89 4.87
C VAL A 557 -33.34 10.91 5.94
N THR A 558 -32.23 11.58 5.73
CA THR A 558 -31.62 12.55 6.65
C THR A 558 -31.90 14.01 6.24
N GLY A 559 -31.54 14.97 7.10
CA GLY A 559 -31.68 16.41 6.80
C GLY A 559 -33.12 16.92 6.91
N LEU A 560 -33.99 16.18 7.60
CA LEU A 560 -35.38 16.54 7.83
C LEU A 560 -35.50 17.57 8.95
N THR A 561 -36.55 18.40 8.87
CA THR A 561 -36.87 19.35 9.93
C THR A 561 -37.39 18.58 11.15
N SER A 562 -36.93 18.95 12.35
CA SER A 562 -37.42 18.36 13.61
C SER A 562 -38.90 18.64 13.86
N ASN A 563 -39.57 17.81 14.67
CA ASN A 563 -40.98 17.91 15.04
C ASN A 563 -41.93 18.08 13.83
N THR A 564 -41.64 17.40 12.71
CA THR A 564 -42.36 17.55 11.46
C THR A 564 -42.87 16.20 10.98
N LEU A 565 -44.16 16.13 10.62
CA LEU A 565 -44.79 14.95 10.02
C LEU A 565 -44.46 14.90 8.52
N TYR A 566 -43.93 13.76 8.09
CA TYR A 566 -43.62 13.50 6.68
C TYR A 566 -44.42 12.31 6.15
N TYR A 567 -44.81 12.41 4.89
CA TYR A 567 -45.49 11.38 4.10
C TYR A 567 -44.55 10.90 3.00
N PHE A 568 -44.52 9.58 2.81
CA PHE A 568 -43.70 8.89 1.82
C PHE A 568 -44.55 7.99 0.95
N ASN A 569 -44.15 7.86 -0.31
CA ASN A 569 -44.65 6.85 -1.24
C ASN A 569 -43.49 6.39 -2.12
N VAL A 570 -43.56 5.15 -2.58
CA VAL A 570 -42.58 4.54 -3.47
C VAL A 570 -43.30 3.91 -4.66
N ARG A 571 -42.70 3.98 -5.85
CA ARG A 571 -43.06 3.12 -6.98
C ARG A 571 -41.79 2.55 -7.62
N SER A 572 -41.91 1.38 -8.21
CA SER A 572 -40.82 0.68 -8.90
C SER A 572 -40.98 0.81 -10.41
N ARG A 573 -39.85 0.74 -11.13
CA ARG A 573 -39.79 0.71 -12.60
C ARG A 573 -39.09 -0.55 -13.04
N ASP A 574 -39.58 -1.19 -14.09
CA ASP A 574 -38.89 -2.31 -14.74
C ASP A 574 -37.81 -1.82 -15.75
N THR A 575 -37.17 -2.76 -16.42
CA THR A 575 -36.19 -2.48 -17.49
C THR A 575 -36.82 -1.87 -18.74
N TRP A 576 -38.09 -2.18 -19.05
CA TRP A 576 -38.81 -1.68 -20.23
C TRP A 576 -39.45 -0.30 -20.01
N GLY A 577 -39.37 0.21 -18.80
CA GLY A 577 -39.78 1.53 -18.41
C GLY A 577 -41.19 1.65 -17.85
N ASN A 578 -41.87 0.53 -17.62
CA ASN A 578 -43.18 0.47 -17.00
C ASN A 578 -43.07 0.76 -15.51
N TRP A 579 -43.88 1.70 -15.03
CA TRP A 579 -43.95 2.05 -13.61
C TRP A 579 -45.06 1.26 -12.92
N SER A 580 -44.75 0.71 -11.75
CA SER A 580 -45.77 0.17 -10.85
C SER A 580 -46.76 1.27 -10.43
N VAL A 581 -47.91 0.84 -9.92
CA VAL A 581 -48.77 1.72 -9.12
C VAL A 581 -48.03 2.19 -7.85
N LEU A 582 -48.57 3.21 -7.19
CA LEU A 582 -48.04 3.71 -5.92
C LEU A 582 -48.11 2.63 -4.83
N SER A 583 -47.12 2.64 -3.93
CA SER A 583 -47.13 1.82 -2.73
C SER A 583 -48.30 2.16 -1.80
N ASN A 584 -48.48 1.39 -0.73
CA ASN A 584 -49.23 1.88 0.43
C ASN A 584 -48.54 3.16 0.99
N PRO A 585 -49.29 4.14 1.51
CA PRO A 585 -48.70 5.36 2.05
C PRO A 585 -47.97 5.07 3.37
N GLY A 586 -46.77 5.60 3.52
CA GLY A 586 -46.00 5.58 4.76
C GLY A 586 -45.93 6.98 5.37
N SER A 587 -46.02 7.13 6.70
CA SER A 587 -45.83 8.43 7.34
C SER A 587 -45.31 8.28 8.76
N SER A 588 -44.50 9.25 9.20
CA SER A 588 -44.01 9.35 10.58
C SER A 588 -43.53 10.77 10.88
N SER A 589 -43.43 11.12 12.15
CA SER A 589 -42.92 12.42 12.60
C SER A 589 -41.49 12.30 13.10
N THR A 590 -40.64 13.25 12.70
CA THR A 590 -39.33 13.43 13.34
C THR A 590 -39.50 13.84 14.81
N LEU A 591 -38.49 13.52 15.63
CA LEU A 591 -38.46 13.93 17.04
C LEU A 591 -38.21 15.44 17.17
N GLN A 592 -38.37 15.99 18.38
CA GLN A 592 -38.14 17.42 18.64
C GLN A 592 -36.66 17.79 18.54
N ALA A 593 -36.34 19.06 18.26
CA ALA A 593 -34.96 19.54 18.17
C ALA A 593 -34.20 19.35 19.50
N PRO A 594 -32.97 18.79 19.48
CA PRO A 594 -32.23 18.57 20.71
C PRO A 594 -31.71 19.89 21.31
N THR A 595 -31.31 19.84 22.58
CA THR A 595 -30.61 20.93 23.28
C THR A 595 -29.23 20.42 23.66
N VAL A 596 -28.17 21.04 23.14
CA VAL A 596 -26.80 20.65 23.48
C VAL A 596 -26.31 21.40 24.72
N LEU A 597 -25.61 20.67 25.59
CA LEU A 597 -24.83 21.20 26.70
C LEU A 597 -23.40 20.63 26.62
N VAL A 598 -22.39 21.51 26.58
CA VAL A 598 -20.97 21.14 26.59
C VAL A 598 -20.32 21.65 27.88
N THR A 599 -19.64 20.78 28.62
CA THR A 599 -18.98 21.15 29.89
C THR A 599 -17.66 20.40 30.09
N PRO A 600 -16.58 21.04 30.56
CA PRO A 600 -16.46 22.48 30.82
C PRO A 600 -16.38 23.30 29.52
N LEU A 601 -16.62 24.61 29.60
CA LEU A 601 -16.53 25.52 28.45
C LEU A 601 -15.10 26.04 28.19
N THR A 602 -14.17 25.76 29.09
CA THR A 602 -12.73 26.00 28.93
C THR A 602 -11.96 24.91 29.67
N LEU A 603 -10.74 24.63 29.22
CA LEU A 603 -9.86 23.65 29.85
C LEU A 603 -8.42 24.17 29.90
N THR A 604 -7.81 24.25 31.07
CA THR A 604 -6.44 24.77 31.24
C THR A 604 -5.59 23.85 32.10
N LYS A 605 -4.36 23.56 31.66
CA LYS A 605 -3.42 22.68 32.36
C LYS A 605 -2.01 23.29 32.50
N THR A 606 -1.31 22.92 33.57
CA THR A 606 0.11 23.23 33.78
C THR A 606 0.84 21.94 34.13
N LEU A 607 1.90 21.61 33.40
CA LEU A 607 2.64 20.36 33.52
C LEU A 607 4.14 20.61 33.51
N ALA A 608 4.91 19.83 34.26
CA ALA A 608 6.36 19.79 34.10
C ALA A 608 6.74 19.15 32.76
N ALA A 609 7.93 19.45 32.23
CA ALA A 609 8.46 18.80 31.04
C ALA A 609 8.53 17.26 31.23
N GLY A 610 8.12 16.49 30.22
CA GLY A 610 8.08 15.01 30.27
C GLY A 610 6.88 14.39 31.02
N GLY A 611 5.88 15.19 31.41
CA GLY A 611 4.64 14.73 32.05
C GLY A 611 3.46 14.49 31.10
N GLU A 612 2.43 13.80 31.62
CA GLU A 612 1.17 13.53 30.93
C GLU A 612 -0.01 13.67 31.91
N ILE A 613 -1.13 14.26 31.47
CA ILE A 613 -2.39 14.33 32.23
C ILE A 613 -3.58 14.25 31.28
N SER A 614 -4.69 13.63 31.70
CA SER A 614 -5.94 13.63 30.93
C SER A 614 -7.04 14.44 31.62
N ASP A 615 -7.96 14.98 30.83
CA ASP A 615 -9.20 15.61 31.30
C ASP A 615 -10.33 15.39 30.27
N THR A 616 -11.58 15.63 30.65
CA THR A 616 -12.74 15.26 29.82
C THR A 616 -13.64 16.45 29.53
N ILE A 617 -14.08 16.56 28.27
CA ILE A 617 -15.22 17.39 27.86
C ILE A 617 -16.44 16.49 27.73
N HIS A 618 -17.53 16.86 28.38
CA HIS A 618 -18.82 16.19 28.32
C HIS A 618 -19.73 16.90 27.32
N ILE A 619 -20.26 16.15 26.35
CA ILE A 619 -21.25 16.62 25.37
C ILE A 619 -22.57 15.92 25.69
N THR A 620 -23.59 16.67 26.06
CA THR A 620 -24.85 16.12 26.57
C THR A 620 -26.04 16.57 25.74
N ASN A 621 -26.95 15.64 25.42
CA ASN A 621 -28.29 16.00 24.97
C ASN A 621 -29.19 16.30 26.17
N ASN A 622 -29.31 17.58 26.52
CA ASN A 622 -30.00 18.09 27.71
C ASN A 622 -31.46 18.53 27.42
N ALA A 623 -32.07 18.03 26.34
CA ALA A 623 -33.47 18.36 26.06
C ALA A 623 -34.42 17.80 27.15
N GLY A 624 -35.54 18.46 27.40
CA GLY A 624 -36.58 17.98 28.33
C GLY A 624 -37.60 17.02 27.72
N PHE A 625 -37.36 16.55 26.49
CA PHE A 625 -38.32 15.81 25.66
C PHE A 625 -37.56 14.90 24.68
N PRO A 626 -38.22 13.87 24.10
CA PRO A 626 -37.56 12.95 23.16
C PRO A 626 -36.93 13.66 21.97
N SER A 627 -35.61 13.49 21.82
CA SER A 627 -34.78 14.06 20.78
C SER A 627 -33.50 13.24 20.60
N THR A 628 -32.80 13.46 19.50
CA THR A 628 -31.46 12.91 19.21
C THR A 628 -30.52 14.03 18.79
N LEU A 629 -29.40 14.15 19.51
CA LEU A 629 -28.35 15.12 19.24
C LEU A 629 -27.27 14.45 18.40
N ASP A 630 -27.14 14.86 17.14
CA ASP A 630 -26.01 14.48 16.30
C ASP A 630 -24.92 15.53 16.46
N TYR A 631 -23.72 15.11 16.85
CA TYR A 631 -22.59 16.01 17.07
C TYR A 631 -21.34 15.57 16.29
N ASN A 632 -20.48 16.54 15.98
CA ASN A 632 -19.15 16.36 15.41
C ASN A 632 -18.16 17.31 16.10
N VAL A 633 -16.96 16.82 16.42
CA VAL A 633 -15.90 17.53 17.12
C VAL A 633 -14.72 17.74 16.17
N ALA A 634 -14.27 18.98 16.08
CA ALA A 634 -13.05 19.37 15.37
C ALA A 634 -12.09 20.11 16.30
N PHE A 635 -10.79 20.11 15.98
CA PHE A 635 -9.77 20.89 16.67
C PHE A 635 -9.36 22.07 15.78
N ALA A 636 -9.21 23.27 16.35
CA ALA A 636 -8.92 24.51 15.61
C ALA A 636 -7.97 25.44 16.39
N ASN A 637 -7.49 26.51 15.75
CA ASN A 637 -6.72 27.60 16.38
C ASN A 637 -5.54 27.13 17.27
N ASN A 638 -4.76 26.16 16.78
CA ASN A 638 -3.58 25.68 17.49
C ASN A 638 -2.51 26.79 17.56
N THR A 639 -2.21 27.27 18.76
CA THR A 639 -1.15 28.27 19.00
C THR A 639 0.00 27.65 19.76
N PHE A 640 1.21 27.88 19.25
CA PHE A 640 2.47 27.60 19.93
C PHE A 640 2.97 28.87 20.64
N PRO A 641 3.97 28.79 21.54
CA PRO A 641 4.59 29.97 22.13
C PRO A 641 4.98 30.99 21.04
N GLU A 642 4.64 32.28 21.24
CA GLU A 642 4.78 33.34 20.23
C GLU A 642 6.18 33.40 19.61
N GLY A 643 6.24 33.39 18.27
CA GLY A 643 7.51 33.60 17.55
C GLY A 643 7.62 33.21 16.07
N LYS A 644 6.58 32.70 15.38
CA LYS A 644 6.74 32.27 13.98
C LYS A 644 5.54 32.46 13.07
N TYR A 645 5.78 33.09 11.92
CA TYR A 645 4.84 33.24 10.80
C TYR A 645 5.37 32.53 9.54
N ARG A 646 4.41 31.97 8.80
CA ARG A 646 4.25 31.82 7.33
C ARG A 646 5.28 31.03 6.50
N ILE A 647 4.71 30.05 5.81
CA ILE A 647 5.23 29.31 4.64
C ILE A 647 5.59 30.29 3.51
N GLN A 648 6.80 30.19 2.99
CA GLN A 648 7.25 30.82 1.75
C GLN A 648 7.60 29.71 0.75
N VAL A 649 6.81 29.59 -0.33
CA VAL A 649 7.11 28.70 -1.46
C VAL A 649 8.00 29.46 -2.44
N ILE A 650 9.19 28.95 -2.73
CA ILE A 650 10.07 29.44 -3.81
C ILE A 650 10.24 28.28 -4.83
N PRO A 651 10.03 28.49 -6.14
CA PRO A 651 10.27 27.46 -7.15
C PRO A 651 11.76 27.28 -7.43
N SER A 652 12.25 26.05 -7.61
CA SER A 652 13.61 25.77 -8.10
C SER A 652 13.63 25.37 -9.59
N LYS A 653 14.74 25.71 -10.25
CA LYS A 653 15.03 25.58 -11.69
C LYS A 653 15.15 24.13 -12.18
N ASN A 654 14.65 23.89 -13.40
CA ASN A 654 15.03 22.77 -14.25
C ASN A 654 16.35 23.08 -14.99
N GLU A 655 17.27 22.13 -15.08
CA GLU A 655 18.31 22.09 -16.12
C GLU A 655 18.15 20.78 -16.92
N THR A 656 18.94 20.48 -17.97
CA THR A 656 18.73 19.33 -18.91
C THR A 656 20.02 18.57 -19.29
N GLU A 657 19.94 17.22 -19.35
CA GLU A 657 20.58 16.21 -20.27
C GLU A 657 21.25 14.92 -19.68
N ALA A 658 20.87 13.77 -20.29
CA ALA A 658 21.63 12.59 -20.80
C ALA A 658 22.09 11.33 -19.98
N VAL A 659 21.59 10.16 -20.47
CA VAL A 659 22.03 8.71 -20.56
C VAL A 659 22.33 7.87 -19.28
N GLN A 660 21.81 6.63 -19.25
CA GLN A 660 21.87 5.62 -18.17
C GLN A 660 23.06 4.64 -18.25
N ASP A 661 23.75 4.42 -17.11
CA ASP A 661 24.45 3.19 -16.73
C ASP A 661 24.51 3.07 -15.19
N LYS A 662 24.71 1.87 -14.62
CA LYS A 662 24.80 1.58 -13.18
C LYS A 662 25.83 2.46 -12.46
N ASP A 663 26.95 2.78 -13.10
CA ASP A 663 28.01 3.61 -12.52
C ASP A 663 27.75 5.13 -12.70
N ASN A 664 26.74 5.50 -13.50
CA ASN A 664 26.28 6.87 -13.73
C ASN A 664 24.74 6.90 -13.79
N PRO A 665 24.05 6.72 -12.65
CA PRO A 665 22.61 6.93 -12.62
C PRO A 665 22.35 8.38 -13.04
N THR A 666 21.50 8.55 -14.05
CA THR A 666 21.05 9.85 -14.53
C THR A 666 20.60 10.65 -13.31
N ILE A 667 21.23 11.80 -13.01
CA ILE A 667 20.68 12.73 -12.03
C ILE A 667 19.40 13.26 -12.66
N ILE A 668 18.28 12.57 -12.41
CA ILE A 668 16.96 13.11 -12.68
C ILE A 668 16.86 14.33 -11.78
N TYR A 669 16.75 15.51 -12.38
CA TYR A 669 16.73 16.79 -11.67
C TYR A 669 15.95 16.70 -10.39
N GLY A 670 16.63 17.07 -9.32
CA GLY A 670 16.07 16.97 -8.00
C GLY A 670 15.11 18.08 -7.64
N GLN A 671 14.21 17.76 -6.74
CA GLN A 671 13.34 18.71 -6.08
C GLN A 671 13.72 18.74 -4.60
N SER A 672 14.10 19.91 -4.10
CA SER A 672 14.18 20.19 -2.67
C SER A 672 13.17 21.26 -2.30
N ILE A 673 12.59 21.11 -1.13
CA ILE A 673 11.81 22.16 -0.47
C ILE A 673 12.76 22.79 0.56
N GLU A 674 12.97 24.10 0.52
CA GLU A 674 13.90 24.78 1.44
C GLU A 674 13.22 25.14 2.77
N GLY A 675 13.94 24.98 3.88
CA GLY A 675 13.58 25.47 5.20
C GLY A 675 12.57 24.60 5.95
N SER A 676 11.37 24.38 5.39
CA SER A 676 10.30 23.58 6.00
C SER A 676 9.26 23.11 4.97
N GLY A 677 8.50 22.06 5.30
CA GLY A 677 7.45 21.54 4.44
C GLY A 677 6.40 20.69 5.17
N GLY A 678 5.32 20.36 4.47
CA GLY A 678 4.14 19.70 5.05
C GLY A 678 3.08 20.68 5.62
N PRO A 679 2.08 20.18 6.36
CA PRO A 679 1.87 18.77 6.67
C PRO A 679 1.48 17.94 5.43
N ASP A 680 1.87 16.66 5.38
CA ASP A 680 1.32 15.70 4.43
C ASP A 680 -0.07 15.18 4.86
N LEU A 681 -0.72 14.34 4.04
CA LEU A 681 -2.02 13.75 4.37
C LEU A 681 -2.00 12.80 5.59
N GLY A 682 -0.82 12.45 6.08
CA GLY A 682 -0.59 11.67 7.30
C GLY A 682 -0.32 12.54 8.52
N GLY A 683 -0.35 13.87 8.34
CA GLY A 683 -0.20 14.87 9.37
C GLY A 683 1.24 15.32 9.61
N TYR A 684 2.26 14.66 9.03
CA TYR A 684 3.65 15.01 9.27
C TYR A 684 4.04 16.30 8.55
N GLU A 685 4.70 17.22 9.27
CA GLU A 685 5.43 18.39 8.80
C GLU A 685 6.94 18.24 9.10
N TRP A 686 7.78 19.03 8.43
CA TRP A 686 9.21 19.07 8.68
C TRP A 686 9.80 20.48 8.66
N ILE A 687 10.90 20.69 9.39
CA ILE A 687 11.64 21.96 9.45
C ILE A 687 13.14 21.71 9.71
N ASP A 688 14.00 22.49 9.08
CA ASP A 688 15.46 22.43 9.27
C ASP A 688 15.97 23.35 10.39
N SER A 689 17.24 23.20 10.76
CA SER A 689 17.91 23.95 11.83
C SER A 689 18.30 25.38 11.48
N ASP A 690 18.27 25.77 10.20
CA ASP A 690 18.60 27.12 9.76
C ASP A 690 17.39 28.05 9.86
N GLU A 691 16.17 27.48 9.81
CA GLU A 691 14.95 28.21 10.08
C GLU A 691 14.89 28.67 11.55
N PRO A 692 14.24 29.83 11.83
CA PRO A 692 13.80 30.17 13.20
C PRO A 692 13.12 28.94 13.82
N ASN A 693 13.08 28.74 15.14
CA ASN A 693 12.57 27.54 15.89
C ASN A 693 12.71 26.17 15.17
N GLY A 694 13.75 25.99 14.36
CA GLY A 694 14.21 24.71 13.88
C GLY A 694 14.78 23.86 15.03
N PRO A 695 15.05 22.57 14.81
CA PRO A 695 15.80 21.77 15.78
C PRO A 695 17.19 22.36 16.01
N ALA A 696 17.66 22.35 17.25
CA ALA A 696 19.08 22.59 17.52
C ALA A 696 19.91 21.43 16.96
N TYR A 697 21.04 21.72 16.31
CA TYR A 697 21.99 20.70 15.92
C TYR A 697 22.71 20.13 17.15
N VAL A 698 22.48 18.85 17.46
CA VAL A 698 23.03 18.14 18.62
C VAL A 698 23.51 16.76 18.19
N TRP A 699 24.84 16.57 18.18
CA TRP A 699 25.47 15.32 17.74
C TRP A 699 25.75 14.39 18.92
N ASN A 700 25.27 13.15 18.85
CA ASN A 700 25.43 12.14 19.89
C ASN A 700 26.24 10.98 19.34
N ASP A 701 27.57 11.06 19.45
CA ASP A 701 28.43 10.03 18.89
C ASP A 701 28.30 8.68 19.64
N ILE A 702 27.64 7.73 18.99
CA ILE A 702 27.44 6.36 19.46
C ILE A 702 28.38 5.36 18.77
N SER A 703 29.36 5.80 17.98
CA SER A 703 30.30 4.89 17.28
C SER A 703 31.09 3.96 18.21
N THR A 704 31.24 4.33 19.49
CA THR A 704 31.93 3.52 20.50
C THR A 704 31.00 2.99 21.60
N THR A 705 29.77 3.49 21.70
CA THR A 705 28.83 3.15 22.79
C THR A 705 27.55 2.47 22.34
N GLY A 706 27.24 2.50 21.04
CA GLY A 706 26.13 1.79 20.42
C GLY A 706 26.51 0.36 20.04
N THR A 707 25.48 -0.45 19.78
CA THR A 707 25.65 -1.80 19.26
C THR A 707 26.01 -1.73 17.78
N PRO A 708 27.15 -2.33 17.34
CA PRO A 708 27.53 -2.34 15.94
C PRO A 708 26.61 -3.25 15.12
N ILE A 709 26.31 -2.84 13.89
CA ILE A 709 25.54 -3.62 12.92
C ILE A 709 26.51 -4.30 11.96
N THR A 710 26.68 -5.61 12.17
CA THR A 710 27.62 -6.45 11.41
C THR A 710 26.93 -7.54 10.58
N ASN A 711 25.65 -7.84 10.87
CA ASN A 711 24.91 -8.96 10.31
C ASN A 711 24.04 -8.51 9.15
N TRP A 712 24.68 -8.24 8.02
CA TRP A 712 23.97 -7.91 6.79
C TRP A 712 23.49 -9.18 6.07
N VAL A 713 22.30 -9.11 5.49
CA VAL A 713 21.64 -10.19 4.74
C VAL A 713 21.44 -9.70 3.31
N ALA A 714 21.93 -10.46 2.34
CA ALA A 714 21.75 -10.14 0.93
C ALA A 714 20.27 -10.18 0.54
N THR A 715 19.86 -9.21 -0.27
CA THR A 715 18.62 -9.34 -1.05
C THR A 715 18.98 -9.77 -2.47
N GLY A 716 18.22 -10.72 -3.03
CA GLY A 716 18.43 -11.20 -4.40
C GLY A 716 19.84 -11.74 -4.67
N THR A 717 20.46 -11.26 -5.75
CA THR A 717 21.74 -11.74 -6.30
C THR A 717 22.96 -10.91 -5.91
N PHE A 718 22.77 -9.78 -5.22
CA PHE A 718 23.85 -8.87 -4.83
C PHE A 718 24.41 -9.23 -3.43
N GLY A 719 25.51 -8.58 -3.04
CA GLY A 719 26.22 -8.92 -1.81
C GLY A 719 25.44 -8.54 -0.56
N ALA A 720 25.76 -9.13 0.60
CA ALA A 720 25.08 -8.73 1.84
C ALA A 720 25.32 -7.26 2.22
N THR A 721 26.49 -6.71 1.89
CA THR A 721 26.84 -5.31 2.21
C THR A 721 26.49 -4.32 1.10
N ASP A 722 26.00 -4.80 -0.04
CA ASP A 722 25.75 -4.03 -1.26
C ASP A 722 24.42 -4.54 -1.83
N GLU A 723 23.34 -3.78 -1.63
CA GLU A 723 21.95 -4.23 -1.75
C GLU A 723 21.54 -5.30 -0.72
N GLY A 724 21.82 -5.02 0.55
CA GLY A 724 21.38 -5.88 1.65
C GLY A 724 20.64 -5.13 2.74
N TYR A 725 20.18 -5.89 3.73
CA TYR A 725 19.50 -5.34 4.90
C TYR A 725 19.98 -5.98 6.19
N SER A 726 19.64 -5.35 7.31
CA SER A 726 19.92 -5.89 8.63
C SER A 726 18.75 -5.61 9.58
N GLY A 727 18.38 -6.60 10.40
CA GLY A 727 17.24 -6.53 11.31
C GLY A 727 16.46 -7.86 11.40
N PRO A 728 15.35 -7.92 12.16
CA PRO A 728 14.74 -6.79 12.88
C PRO A 728 15.51 -6.36 14.14
N TYR A 729 15.49 -5.07 14.42
CA TYR A 729 15.98 -4.47 15.67
C TYR A 729 14.80 -3.92 16.47
N ASN A 730 14.78 -4.17 17.78
CA ASN A 730 13.69 -3.70 18.65
C ASN A 730 13.93 -2.25 19.11
N PHE A 731 12.88 -1.44 19.09
CA PHE A 731 12.90 -0.08 19.66
C PHE A 731 13.02 -0.09 21.20
N GLY A 732 12.47 -1.11 21.84
CA GLY A 732 12.30 -1.16 23.30
C GLY A 732 11.19 -0.25 23.82
N PHE A 733 10.44 0.40 22.94
CA PHE A 733 9.22 1.19 23.20
C PHE A 733 8.31 1.15 21.96
N ASN A 734 7.08 1.66 22.09
CA ASN A 734 6.15 1.79 20.96
C ASN A 734 6.46 3.07 20.18
N PHE A 735 6.99 2.94 18.98
CA PHE A 735 7.24 4.05 18.06
C PHE A 735 6.01 4.29 17.19
N LYS A 736 5.51 5.53 17.09
CA LYS A 736 4.38 5.85 16.20
C LYS A 736 4.88 6.35 14.85
N PHE A 737 4.37 5.77 13.77
CA PHE A 737 4.71 6.17 12.39
C PHE A 737 3.48 6.09 11.50
N TYR A 738 3.09 7.20 10.88
CA TYR A 738 1.87 7.33 10.05
C TYR A 738 0.61 6.73 10.69
N GLY A 739 0.38 7.03 11.97
CA GLY A 739 -0.78 6.54 12.73
C GLY A 739 -0.71 5.06 13.16
N GLN A 740 0.37 4.35 12.83
CA GLN A 740 0.59 2.95 13.21
C GLN A 740 1.67 2.81 14.28
N VAL A 741 1.52 1.83 15.17
CA VAL A 741 2.52 1.51 16.20
C VAL A 741 3.55 0.52 15.64
N LYS A 742 4.83 0.82 15.83
CA LYS A 742 6.00 0.05 15.43
C LYS A 742 6.81 -0.34 16.65
N THR A 743 7.24 -1.59 16.69
CA THR A 743 8.05 -2.15 17.79
C THR A 743 9.44 -2.58 17.35
N GLN A 744 9.63 -2.71 16.04
CA GLN A 744 10.87 -3.14 15.41
C GLN A 744 11.14 -2.37 14.11
N PHE A 745 12.40 -2.30 13.68
CA PHE A 745 12.83 -1.70 12.41
C PHE A 745 13.91 -2.54 11.72
N TYR A 746 14.10 -2.30 10.43
CA TYR A 746 15.14 -2.86 9.59
C TYR A 746 15.95 -1.70 8.98
N LEU A 747 17.22 -1.96 8.70
CA LEU A 747 18.10 -1.01 8.02
C LEU A 747 18.52 -1.56 6.67
N SER A 748 18.52 -0.69 5.66
CA SER A 748 19.09 -0.97 4.35
C SER A 748 20.57 -0.60 4.30
N SER A 749 21.36 -1.32 3.49
CA SER A 749 22.72 -0.92 3.16
C SER A 749 22.75 0.44 2.46
N ASN A 750 21.64 0.81 1.80
CA ASN A 750 21.43 2.04 1.03
C ASN A 750 20.92 3.24 1.85
N GLY A 751 21.02 3.16 3.19
CA GLY A 751 20.87 4.35 4.04
C GLY A 751 19.45 4.73 4.45
N PHE A 752 18.43 3.89 4.15
CA PHE A 752 17.06 4.06 4.66
C PHE A 752 16.70 3.06 5.77
N ILE A 753 15.70 3.43 6.56
CA ILE A 753 15.08 2.62 7.63
C ILE A 753 13.68 2.24 7.18
N CYS A 754 13.28 0.99 7.41
CA CYS A 754 11.93 0.51 7.14
C CYS A 754 11.38 -0.35 8.28
N PHE A 755 10.09 -0.65 8.25
CA PHE A 755 9.42 -1.39 9.34
C PHE A 755 8.94 -2.79 8.93
N ALA A 756 9.34 -3.24 7.74
CA ALA A 756 9.14 -4.59 7.21
C ALA A 756 10.46 -5.14 6.63
N PRO A 757 10.64 -6.47 6.54
CA PRO A 757 11.79 -7.08 5.87
C PRO A 757 11.95 -6.56 4.43
N ILE A 758 13.18 -6.23 4.03
CA ILE A 758 13.47 -5.81 2.66
C ILE A 758 13.59 -7.05 1.79
N THR A 759 12.70 -7.19 0.81
CA THR A 759 12.61 -8.38 -0.06
C THR A 759 13.11 -8.13 -1.49
N THR A 760 13.52 -6.91 -1.82
CA THR A 760 13.93 -6.47 -3.16
C THR A 760 15.22 -5.66 -3.10
N ASN A 761 16.00 -5.67 -4.17
CA ASN A 761 17.19 -4.82 -4.32
C ASN A 761 16.74 -3.37 -4.54
N SER A 762 17.42 -2.39 -3.96
CA SER A 762 16.95 -1.00 -3.88
C SER A 762 18.10 0.00 -3.95
N PHE A 763 18.93 -0.12 -4.99
CA PHE A 763 20.10 0.74 -5.29
C PHE A 763 19.69 2.10 -5.87
N THR A 764 18.54 2.18 -6.52
CA THR A 764 18.02 3.44 -7.06
C THR A 764 17.08 4.08 -6.05
N ASN A 765 17.40 5.28 -5.59
CA ASN A 765 16.54 6.11 -4.77
C ASN A 765 15.36 6.67 -5.59
N ALA A 766 14.29 7.08 -4.92
CA ALA A 766 13.06 7.56 -5.59
C ALA A 766 12.51 8.84 -4.95
N ALA A 767 11.76 9.62 -5.73
CA ALA A 767 11.02 10.76 -5.20
C ALA A 767 9.94 10.26 -4.22
N LEU A 768 9.74 10.98 -3.11
CA LEU A 768 8.76 10.62 -2.07
C LEU A 768 7.52 11.53 -2.18
N PRO A 769 6.31 11.00 -1.92
CA PRO A 769 6.01 9.58 -1.73
C PRO A 769 6.09 8.77 -3.04
N THR A 770 6.45 7.50 -2.94
CA THR A 770 6.44 6.55 -4.07
C THR A 770 5.78 5.24 -3.65
N SER A 771 4.87 4.71 -4.46
CA SER A 771 4.28 3.39 -4.18
C SER A 771 5.20 2.22 -4.54
N ALA A 772 6.36 2.50 -5.14
CA ALA A 772 7.35 1.50 -5.52
C ALA A 772 8.11 1.00 -4.29
N VAL A 773 8.16 -0.32 -4.10
CA VAL A 773 8.85 -0.94 -2.96
C VAL A 773 10.35 -0.61 -2.97
N PRO A 774 10.96 -0.37 -1.79
CA PRO A 774 10.40 -0.57 -0.45
C PRO A 774 9.55 0.63 0.01
N ASN A 775 8.48 0.36 0.76
CA ASN A 775 7.58 1.38 1.33
C ASN A 775 7.69 1.36 2.87
N GLU A 776 6.98 2.27 3.54
CA GLU A 776 7.06 2.46 5.00
C GLU A 776 8.46 2.89 5.45
N LEU A 777 8.96 3.96 4.82
CA LEU A 777 10.37 4.37 4.90
C LEU A 777 10.60 5.65 5.72
N ILE A 778 11.72 5.65 6.44
CA ILE A 778 12.44 6.86 6.85
C ILE A 778 13.71 6.91 6.00
N CYS A 779 13.80 7.91 5.13
CA CYS A 779 14.94 8.12 4.24
C CYS A 779 15.75 9.30 4.77
N PRO A 780 16.72 9.10 5.69
CA PRO A 780 17.63 10.18 6.09
C PRO A 780 18.61 10.51 4.96
N PHE A 781 19.03 9.51 4.18
CA PHE A 781 19.89 9.66 3.02
C PHE A 781 19.86 8.36 2.18
N TRP A 782 18.81 8.17 1.39
CA TRP A 782 18.70 6.98 0.52
C TRP A 782 19.43 7.23 -0.79
N ASP A 783 20.50 6.47 -1.04
CA ASP A 783 21.31 6.48 -2.27
C ASP A 783 21.93 5.07 -2.47
N ASP A 784 22.69 4.86 -3.54
CA ASP A 784 23.43 3.63 -3.83
C ASP A 784 24.66 3.51 -2.90
N LEU A 785 24.48 3.03 -1.66
CA LEU A 785 25.50 3.04 -0.61
C LEU A 785 26.00 1.62 -0.28
N ASP A 786 27.27 1.53 0.10
CA ASP A 786 27.92 0.25 0.41
C ASP A 786 28.29 0.18 1.91
N ALA A 787 27.89 -0.91 2.56
CA ALA A 787 28.18 -1.22 3.96
C ALA A 787 29.59 -1.80 4.20
N LYS A 788 30.48 -1.75 3.19
CA LYS A 788 31.88 -2.17 3.31
C LYS A 788 32.71 -1.18 4.14
N ALA A 789 33.79 -1.71 4.72
CA ALA A 789 34.79 -0.92 5.42
C ALA A 789 35.39 0.15 4.48
N PRO A 790 35.63 1.38 4.98
CA PRO A 790 35.72 1.78 6.39
C PRO A 790 34.40 2.23 7.05
N GLY A 791 33.25 2.18 6.36
CA GLY A 791 31.96 2.62 6.91
C GLY A 791 31.44 1.70 8.03
N THR A 792 30.78 2.29 9.03
CA THR A 792 30.13 1.51 10.12
C THR A 792 28.75 2.08 10.46
N VAL A 793 27.86 1.20 10.95
CA VAL A 793 26.53 1.58 11.46
C VAL A 793 26.37 1.07 12.89
N HIS A 794 25.91 1.94 13.78
CA HIS A 794 25.64 1.61 15.18
C HIS A 794 24.23 2.04 15.55
N TYR A 795 23.58 1.29 16.44
CA TYR A 795 22.31 1.71 17.03
C TYR A 795 22.38 1.68 18.56
N LYS A 796 21.61 2.57 19.22
CA LYS A 796 21.54 2.65 20.68
C LYS A 796 20.15 3.10 21.11
N GLN A 797 19.52 2.31 21.97
CA GLN A 797 18.34 2.77 22.71
C GLN A 797 18.80 3.64 23.88
N ASP A 798 18.26 4.84 23.96
CA ASP A 798 18.54 5.85 24.98
C ASP A 798 17.20 6.36 25.53
N GLY A 799 16.69 5.68 26.55
CA GLY A 799 15.36 5.94 27.11
C GLY A 799 14.22 5.66 26.13
N ASN A 800 13.43 6.69 25.86
CA ASN A 800 12.29 6.73 24.92
C ASN A 800 12.71 7.02 23.46
N LYS A 801 14.01 7.02 23.17
CA LYS A 801 14.57 7.40 21.88
C LYS A 801 15.51 6.31 21.37
N MET A 802 15.39 5.99 20.08
CA MET A 802 16.31 5.13 19.36
C MET A 802 17.23 5.98 18.48
N ILE A 803 18.54 5.80 18.61
CA ILE A 803 19.57 6.46 17.80
C ILE A 803 20.14 5.45 16.82
N VAL A 804 20.19 5.79 15.53
CA VAL A 804 20.93 5.03 14.50
C VAL A 804 21.96 5.95 13.85
N GLN A 805 23.23 5.58 13.86
CA GLN A 805 24.34 6.38 13.36
C GLN A 805 25.11 5.64 12.26
N TRP A 806 25.29 6.31 11.13
CA TRP A 806 26.20 5.93 10.06
C TRP A 806 27.48 6.76 10.17
N THR A 807 28.64 6.11 10.20
CA THR A 807 29.95 6.77 10.37
C THR A 807 30.87 6.45 9.21
N ASN A 808 31.36 7.50 8.54
CA ASN A 808 32.24 7.39 7.37
C ASN A 808 31.73 6.40 6.30
N TYR A 809 30.41 6.39 6.12
CA TYR A 809 29.70 5.53 5.19
C TYR A 809 29.90 6.04 3.76
N GLN A 810 29.89 5.16 2.75
CA GLN A 810 30.33 5.52 1.41
C GLN A 810 29.31 5.10 0.35
N ARG A 811 29.27 5.84 -0.74
CA ARG A 811 28.57 5.44 -1.97
C ARG A 811 29.27 4.23 -2.58
N TYR A 812 28.54 3.35 -3.25
CA TYR A 812 29.13 2.26 -4.02
C TYR A 812 30.19 2.82 -4.99
N SER A 813 31.41 2.24 -4.98
CA SER A 813 32.61 2.71 -5.70
C SER A 813 33.18 4.10 -5.32
N GLY A 814 32.59 4.78 -4.34
CA GLY A 814 33.03 6.09 -3.84
C GLY A 814 34.16 6.03 -2.83
N THR A 815 34.85 7.16 -2.62
CA THR A 815 35.91 7.29 -1.58
C THR A 815 35.62 8.39 -0.55
N ALA A 816 34.59 9.19 -0.77
CA ALA A 816 34.16 10.26 0.13
C ALA A 816 33.21 9.70 1.20
N GLY A 817 33.35 10.20 2.43
CA GLY A 817 32.62 9.70 3.60
C GLY A 817 31.41 10.57 3.95
N TYR A 818 30.34 9.90 4.35
CA TYR A 818 29.09 10.45 4.87
C TYR A 818 28.91 10.02 6.33
N THR A 819 28.56 10.96 7.20
CA THR A 819 28.32 10.71 8.62
C THR A 819 27.06 11.44 9.06
N TRP A 820 26.03 10.68 9.41
CA TRP A 820 24.73 11.18 9.84
C TRP A 820 24.13 10.28 10.94
N GLN A 821 23.15 10.81 11.67
CA GLN A 821 22.44 10.05 12.69
C GLN A 821 20.92 10.35 12.61
N VAL A 822 20.10 9.37 13.00
CA VAL A 822 18.64 9.49 13.10
C VAL A 822 18.20 9.21 14.53
N HIS A 823 17.42 10.12 15.10
CA HIS A 823 16.77 9.99 16.40
C HIS A 823 15.27 9.75 16.20
N MET A 824 14.78 8.60 16.63
CA MET A 824 13.36 8.23 16.59
C MET A 824 12.82 8.19 18.02
N TYR A 825 11.87 9.07 18.36
CA TYR A 825 11.29 9.19 19.70
C TYR A 825 9.97 8.42 19.79
N SER A 826 9.60 7.93 20.97
CA SER A 826 8.35 7.21 21.21
C SER A 826 7.09 7.96 20.78
N SER A 827 7.14 9.30 20.81
CA SER A 827 6.12 10.21 20.31
C SER A 827 5.80 10.04 18.81
N GLY A 828 6.77 9.58 18.01
CA GLY A 828 6.71 9.60 16.54
C GLY A 828 7.46 10.77 15.92
N LYS A 829 8.02 11.67 16.74
CA LYS A 829 8.99 12.69 16.34
C LYS A 829 10.27 12.03 15.82
N ILE A 830 10.78 12.52 14.70
CA ILE A 830 12.03 12.06 14.09
C ILE A 830 12.96 13.26 13.91
N ILE A 831 14.23 13.13 14.28
CA ILE A 831 15.26 14.14 13.99
C ILE A 831 16.44 13.50 13.28
N VAL A 832 16.84 14.05 12.14
CA VAL A 832 18.00 13.63 11.37
C VAL A 832 19.10 14.69 11.53
N TYR A 833 20.34 14.28 11.80
CA TYR A 833 21.49 15.18 11.90
C TYR A 833 22.56 14.77 10.89
N TYR A 834 23.06 15.74 10.13
CA TYR A 834 24.13 15.55 9.15
C TYR A 834 25.41 16.19 9.66
N ASN A 835 26.40 15.38 10.04
CA ASN A 835 27.64 15.87 10.62
C ASN A 835 28.68 16.19 9.56
N THR A 836 29.02 15.20 8.74
CA THR A 836 30.04 15.32 7.71
C THR A 836 29.57 14.63 6.44
N MET A 837 29.24 15.40 5.41
CA MET A 837 28.71 14.94 4.13
C MET A 837 29.65 15.41 3.02
N THR A 838 30.76 14.68 2.82
CA THR A 838 31.86 15.12 1.94
C THR A 838 31.79 14.58 0.51
N GLY A 839 30.88 13.65 0.23
CA GLY A 839 30.65 13.10 -1.11
C GLY A 839 29.53 13.81 -1.88
N THR A 840 29.06 13.18 -2.97
CA THR A 840 27.89 13.64 -3.73
C THR A 840 26.65 13.63 -2.83
N ILE A 841 25.97 14.76 -2.72
CA ILE A 841 24.81 14.97 -1.83
C ILE A 841 23.51 15.25 -2.57
N ASN A 842 23.57 15.39 -3.90
CA ASN A 842 22.45 15.66 -4.80
C ASN A 842 21.99 14.42 -5.58
N SER A 843 22.21 13.23 -5.04
CA SER A 843 21.78 11.95 -5.62
C SER A 843 20.87 11.15 -4.70
N ALA A 844 20.57 11.68 -3.51
CA ALA A 844 19.81 10.95 -2.50
C ALA A 844 18.36 11.39 -2.40
N SER A 845 17.52 10.50 -1.86
CA SER A 845 16.20 10.84 -1.32
C SER A 845 16.28 11.09 0.18
N VAL A 846 15.66 12.18 0.61
CA VAL A 846 15.50 12.57 2.00
C VAL A 846 14.04 12.87 2.28
N GLY A 847 13.46 12.18 3.26
CA GLY A 847 12.05 12.31 3.60
C GLY A 847 11.46 11.09 4.29
N LEU A 848 10.13 11.03 4.35
CA LEU A 848 9.34 9.99 4.99
C LEU A 848 8.20 9.55 4.06
N GLU A 849 7.75 8.30 4.18
CA GLU A 849 6.49 7.86 3.56
C GLU A 849 5.80 6.72 4.33
N ASN A 850 4.50 6.58 4.10
CA ASN A 850 3.65 5.62 4.78
C ASN A 850 3.77 4.19 4.20
N ALA A 851 3.04 3.25 4.79
CA ALA A 851 3.08 1.83 4.43
C ALA A 851 2.76 1.51 2.96
N THR A 852 1.97 2.37 2.32
CA THR A 852 1.52 2.20 0.92
C THR A 852 2.34 3.04 -0.06
N GLY A 853 3.24 3.91 0.42
CA GLY A 853 3.99 4.83 -0.43
C GLY A 853 3.10 5.87 -1.14
N THR A 854 1.90 6.13 -0.60
CA THR A 854 0.92 7.07 -1.19
C THR A 854 0.83 8.39 -0.42
N ILE A 855 1.39 8.43 0.78
CA ILE A 855 1.44 9.59 1.66
C ILE A 855 2.87 9.72 2.16
N GLY A 856 3.47 10.90 2.01
CA GLY A 856 4.86 11.11 2.39
C GLY A 856 5.27 12.57 2.31
N LEU A 857 6.40 12.88 2.93
CA LEU A 857 7.08 14.16 2.85
C LEU A 857 8.44 13.98 2.20
N GLN A 858 8.67 14.69 1.09
CA GLN A 858 9.99 14.85 0.52
C GLN A 858 10.64 16.13 1.02
N VAL A 859 11.87 16.02 1.52
CA VAL A 859 12.74 17.15 1.81
C VAL A 859 13.62 17.44 0.60
N ALA A 860 14.26 16.38 0.07
CA ALA A 860 15.08 16.44 -1.13
C ALA A 860 14.99 15.12 -1.88
N TYR A 861 14.95 15.18 -3.20
CA TYR A 861 15.23 14.06 -4.09
C TYR A 861 16.23 14.59 -5.09
N ASN A 862 17.39 13.95 -5.26
CA ASN A 862 18.42 14.32 -6.24
C ASN A 862 18.83 15.83 -6.24
N ALA A 863 18.76 16.50 -5.09
CA ALA A 863 18.92 17.94 -4.96
C ALA A 863 19.99 18.33 -3.94
N ASN A 864 20.69 19.45 -4.19
CA ASN A 864 21.67 20.02 -3.26
C ASN A 864 20.93 20.74 -2.11
N TYR A 865 20.63 20.00 -1.05
CA TYR A 865 20.00 20.56 0.15
C TYR A 865 20.74 20.18 1.43
N ILE A 866 21.19 18.93 1.52
CA ILE A 866 21.90 18.41 2.70
C ILE A 866 23.31 19.02 2.81
N LYS A 867 23.71 19.42 4.02
CA LYS A 867 25.04 19.99 4.31
C LYS A 867 25.51 19.62 5.71
N ASN A 868 26.80 19.87 5.98
CA ASN A 868 27.38 19.69 7.31
C ASN A 868 26.65 20.56 8.35
N ASN A 869 26.50 20.03 9.55
CA ASN A 869 25.86 20.68 10.70
C ASN A 869 24.39 21.05 10.48
N LEU A 870 23.68 20.34 9.60
CA LEU A 870 22.24 20.49 9.39
C LEU A 870 21.47 19.50 10.27
N ALA A 871 20.34 19.94 10.86
CA ALA A 871 19.36 19.05 11.46
C ALA A 871 17.98 19.22 10.83
N LEU A 872 17.26 18.12 10.61
CA LEU A 872 15.88 18.08 10.11
C LEU A 872 14.97 17.46 11.16
N LYS A 873 13.88 18.14 11.52
CA LYS A 873 12.86 17.61 12.44
C LYS A 873 11.59 17.31 11.67
N PHE A 874 11.04 16.10 11.83
CA PHE A 874 9.72 15.70 11.35
C PHE A 874 8.77 15.44 12.53
N SER A 875 7.53 15.91 12.44
CA SER A 875 6.48 15.78 13.48
C SER A 875 5.07 15.91 12.90
N ALA A 876 4.02 15.33 13.50
CA ALA A 876 2.63 15.50 13.04
C ALA A 876 1.75 16.38 13.97
N GLU A 877 0.56 16.83 13.52
CA GLU A 877 -0.44 17.59 14.32
C GLU A 877 -0.70 16.97 15.72
N PRO A 878 -1.00 17.78 16.75
CA PRO A 878 -0.16 17.83 17.93
C PRO A 878 -0.25 16.60 18.82
N ASP A 879 0.90 15.95 19.04
CA ASP A 879 1.08 14.98 20.12
C ASP A 879 0.88 15.60 21.52
N TRP A 880 0.84 16.94 21.68
CA TRP A 880 0.62 17.56 22.99
C TRP A 880 -0.83 17.46 23.49
N LEU A 881 -1.83 17.25 22.62
CA LEU A 881 -3.24 17.07 23.02
C LEU A 881 -3.90 15.96 22.19
N VAL A 882 -3.94 14.75 22.74
CA VAL A 882 -4.46 13.56 22.04
C VAL A 882 -5.82 13.12 22.60
N THR A 883 -6.66 12.51 21.76
CA THR A 883 -7.93 11.89 22.18
C THR A 883 -8.09 10.53 21.54
N ASN A 884 -8.61 9.57 22.31
CA ASN A 884 -9.04 8.26 21.82
C ASN A 884 -10.58 8.14 21.80
N SER A 885 -11.30 9.23 22.10
CA SER A 885 -12.76 9.27 22.10
C SER A 885 -13.31 9.47 20.68
N PRO A 886 -14.48 8.88 20.34
CA PRO A 886 -15.17 9.15 19.08
C PRO A 886 -15.46 10.64 18.89
N LEU A 887 -15.09 11.18 17.72
CA LEU A 887 -15.25 12.60 17.39
C LEU A 887 -16.65 12.95 16.84
N ASN A 888 -17.49 11.96 16.57
CA ASN A 888 -18.87 12.17 16.16
C ASN A 888 -19.78 11.11 16.77
N GLY A 889 -21.08 11.39 16.81
CA GLY A 889 -22.06 10.43 17.28
C GLY A 889 -23.46 11.01 17.44
N THR A 890 -24.40 10.14 17.74
CA THR A 890 -25.81 10.48 18.04
C THR A 890 -26.12 10.18 19.50
N LEU A 891 -26.58 11.17 20.25
CA LEU A 891 -26.99 11.05 21.65
C LEU A 891 -28.50 11.13 21.79
N PHE A 892 -29.08 10.06 22.31
CA PHE A 892 -30.47 10.08 22.77
C PHE A 892 -30.65 11.03 23.95
N ASN A 893 -31.89 11.45 24.16
CA ASN A 893 -32.27 12.31 25.26
C ASN A 893 -31.68 11.85 26.61
N GLY A 894 -30.99 12.76 27.31
CA GLY A 894 -30.36 12.50 28.61
C GLY A 894 -28.97 11.84 28.55
N ASN A 895 -28.50 11.41 27.38
CA ASN A 895 -27.20 10.76 27.24
C ASN A 895 -26.06 11.78 27.08
N THR A 896 -24.88 11.36 27.51
CA THR A 896 -23.64 12.14 27.48
C THR A 896 -22.54 11.37 26.75
N ALA A 897 -21.82 12.03 25.84
CA ALA A 897 -20.55 11.57 25.30
C ALA A 897 -19.39 12.21 26.06
N ASN A 898 -18.35 11.40 26.34
CA ASN A 898 -17.15 11.83 27.04
C ASN A 898 -15.98 11.91 26.04
N LEU A 899 -15.53 13.13 25.75
CA LEU A 899 -14.33 13.41 24.96
C LEU A 899 -13.14 13.51 25.92
N LEU A 900 -12.38 12.42 26.04
CA LEU A 900 -11.18 12.35 26.87
C LEU A 900 -9.99 12.95 26.12
N LEU A 901 -9.49 14.07 26.61
CA LEU A 901 -8.31 14.76 26.09
C LEU A 901 -7.11 14.45 26.97
N THR A 902 -5.98 14.13 26.37
CA THR A 902 -4.73 13.79 27.06
C THR A 902 -3.62 14.72 26.63
N PHE A 903 -3.13 15.49 27.60
CA PHE A 903 -2.07 16.48 27.45
C PHE A 903 -0.71 15.81 27.66
N LYS A 904 0.23 16.01 26.74
CA LYS A 904 1.58 15.46 26.81
C LYS A 904 2.62 16.57 26.69
N THR A 905 3.68 16.51 27.50
CA THR A 905 4.79 17.48 27.46
C THR A 905 6.14 16.85 27.11
N GLU A 906 6.17 15.54 26.85
CA GLU A 906 7.33 14.88 26.27
C GLU A 906 7.69 15.59 24.97
N ASP A 907 8.97 15.93 24.77
CA ASP A 907 9.48 16.53 23.54
C ASP A 907 9.04 17.96 23.19
N TYR A 908 8.21 18.61 24.02
CA TYR A 908 7.70 19.97 23.79
C TYR A 908 8.49 21.05 24.55
N PRO A 909 8.87 22.17 23.91
CA PRO A 909 9.53 23.29 24.58
C PRO A 909 8.71 23.87 25.74
N MET A 910 9.39 24.50 26.71
CA MET A 910 8.69 25.26 27.75
C MET A 910 7.89 26.40 27.13
N GLY A 911 6.71 26.69 27.67
CA GLY A 911 5.85 27.75 27.17
C GLY A 911 4.36 27.42 27.21
N ALA A 912 3.55 28.35 26.68
CA ALA A 912 2.10 28.22 26.61
C ALA A 912 1.65 27.70 25.23
N TYR A 913 0.71 26.76 25.26
CA TYR A 913 0.09 26.11 24.11
C TYR A 913 -1.42 26.33 24.22
N SER A 914 -2.11 26.53 23.10
CA SER A 914 -3.57 26.58 23.10
C SER A 914 -4.17 25.98 21.84
N MET A 915 -5.39 25.48 21.95
CA MET A 915 -6.16 24.84 20.89
C MET A 915 -7.65 24.95 21.22
N ASP A 916 -8.49 25.15 20.22
CA ASP A 916 -9.93 25.18 20.36
C ASP A 916 -10.55 23.82 20.02
N VAL A 917 -11.40 23.28 20.89
CA VAL A 917 -12.26 22.13 20.59
C VAL A 917 -13.63 22.63 20.15
N VAL A 918 -13.97 22.43 18.88
CA VAL A 918 -15.20 22.91 18.27
C VAL A 918 -16.20 21.78 18.14
N VAL A 919 -17.27 21.82 18.94
CA VAL A 919 -18.39 20.86 18.88
C VAL A 919 -19.51 21.45 18.03
N THR A 920 -19.72 20.90 16.84
CA THR A 920 -20.85 21.21 15.97
C THR A 920 -21.98 20.20 16.18
N SER A 921 -23.24 20.64 16.10
CA SER A 921 -24.38 19.73 16.29
C SER A 921 -25.67 20.18 15.60
N ASN A 922 -26.66 19.29 15.52
CA ASN A 922 -28.01 19.58 15.02
C ASN A 922 -28.92 20.32 16.04
N ALA A 923 -28.38 20.79 17.17
CA ALA A 923 -29.13 21.53 18.19
C ALA A 923 -29.41 22.98 17.77
N THR A 924 -30.61 23.47 18.06
CA THR A 924 -31.03 24.83 17.67
C THR A 924 -30.56 25.91 18.65
N ASN A 925 -30.25 25.55 19.89
CA ASN A 925 -29.80 26.51 20.91
C ASN A 925 -28.35 26.95 20.68
N LEU A 926 -27.47 26.01 20.33
CA LEU A 926 -26.04 26.22 20.11
C LEU A 926 -25.54 25.24 19.03
N PRO A 927 -25.65 25.60 17.73
CA PRO A 927 -25.26 24.70 16.64
C PRO A 927 -23.75 24.47 16.57
N SER A 928 -22.96 25.35 17.18
CA SER A 928 -21.51 25.21 17.37
C SER A 928 -21.10 25.75 18.72
N VAL A 929 -20.31 24.99 19.47
CA VAL A 929 -19.73 25.38 20.76
C VAL A 929 -18.22 25.20 20.69
N THR A 930 -17.48 26.28 20.90
CA THR A 930 -16.01 26.25 21.00
C THR A 930 -15.59 26.19 22.46
N VAL A 931 -14.75 25.22 22.80
CA VAL A 931 -14.12 25.05 24.12
C VAL A 931 -12.62 25.36 23.97
N PRO A 932 -12.15 26.53 24.42
CA PRO A 932 -10.72 26.84 24.44
C PRO A 932 -9.97 25.93 25.41
N VAL A 933 -8.93 25.28 24.91
CA VAL A 933 -8.02 24.40 25.64
C VAL A 933 -6.63 25.02 25.69
N SER A 934 -6.01 25.11 26.86
CA SER A 934 -4.65 25.64 27.01
C SER A 934 -3.78 24.79 27.92
N MET A 935 -2.48 24.76 27.64
CA MET A 935 -1.46 24.06 28.42
C MET A 935 -0.25 24.96 28.64
N THR A 936 0.39 24.87 29.80
CA THR A 936 1.68 25.53 30.08
C THR A 936 2.71 24.50 30.55
N ILE A 937 3.87 24.46 29.91
CA ILE A 937 4.97 23.55 30.26
C ILE A 937 6.02 24.28 31.12
N VAL A 938 6.37 23.72 32.28
CA VAL A 938 7.33 24.27 33.27
C VAL A 938 8.56 23.34 33.47
N PRO A 939 9.73 23.83 33.92
CA PRO A 939 10.93 23.00 34.13
C PRO A 939 10.80 21.98 35.28
N ILE A 940 11.64 20.92 35.26
CA ILE A 940 11.78 19.91 36.32
C ILE A 940 12.84 20.39 37.35
N PRO A 941 12.69 20.15 38.67
CA PRO A 941 13.59 20.72 39.67
C PRO A 941 15.06 20.26 39.63
N VAL A 942 15.37 18.96 39.55
CA VAL A 942 16.77 18.46 39.56
C VAL A 942 16.93 17.29 38.58
N GLU A 943 17.99 17.28 37.76
CA GLU A 943 18.27 16.18 36.82
C GLU A 943 19.54 15.42 37.25
N MET A 944 19.41 14.17 37.70
CA MET A 944 20.54 13.35 38.19
C MET A 944 21.15 12.50 37.07
N THR A 945 22.46 12.67 36.83
CA THR A 945 23.18 11.96 35.75
C THR A 945 23.88 10.69 36.22
N SER A 946 24.28 10.60 37.50
CA SER A 946 24.90 9.38 38.05
C SER A 946 24.60 9.20 39.53
N PHE A 947 24.55 7.95 40.00
CA PHE A 947 24.54 7.57 41.42
C PHE A 947 25.11 6.17 41.57
N THR A 948 26.19 6.03 42.35
CA THR A 948 27.00 4.80 42.47
C THR A 948 27.46 4.58 43.91
N ALA A 949 27.75 3.32 44.25
CA ALA A 949 28.20 2.88 45.57
C ALA A 949 29.37 1.90 45.43
N GLU A 950 30.38 2.01 46.29
CA GLU A 950 31.55 1.13 46.31
C GLU A 950 31.93 0.77 47.76
N ALA A 951 32.25 -0.50 48.01
CA ALA A 951 32.75 -0.97 49.29
C ALA A 951 34.27 -0.82 49.36
N VAL A 952 34.76 0.03 50.28
CA VAL A 952 36.19 0.32 50.45
C VAL A 952 36.56 0.16 51.92
N ASN A 953 37.49 -0.76 52.23
CA ASN A 953 38.04 -0.99 53.58
C ASN A 953 36.98 -1.16 54.69
N GLY A 954 35.91 -1.91 54.44
CA GLY A 954 34.85 -2.13 55.43
C GLY A 954 33.88 -0.95 55.59
N GLN A 955 33.88 0.01 54.66
CA GLN A 955 32.96 1.15 54.60
C GLN A 955 32.31 1.23 53.20
N VAL A 956 31.18 1.93 53.09
CA VAL A 956 30.53 2.18 51.80
C VAL A 956 30.73 3.63 51.40
N GLN A 957 31.26 3.87 50.20
CA GLN A 957 31.39 5.19 49.60
C GLN A 957 30.36 5.36 48.49
N LEU A 958 29.57 6.44 48.56
CA LEU A 958 28.57 6.82 47.58
C LEU A 958 29.04 8.03 46.78
N LYS A 959 28.77 8.05 45.47
CA LYS A 959 29.05 9.20 44.58
C LYS A 959 27.87 9.43 43.63
N TRP A 960 27.47 10.68 43.44
CA TRP A 960 26.45 11.07 42.47
C TRP A 960 26.76 12.40 41.80
N GLU A 961 26.14 12.62 40.64
CA GLU A 961 26.23 13.86 39.88
C GLU A 961 24.84 14.33 39.43
N THR A 962 24.64 15.64 39.45
CA THR A 962 23.46 16.34 38.90
C THR A 962 23.90 17.11 37.65
N ALA A 963 23.07 17.13 36.60
CA ALA A 963 23.25 17.99 35.43
C ALA A 963 22.73 19.40 35.69
N THR A 964 21.56 19.50 36.34
CA THR A 964 20.95 20.74 36.77
C THR A 964 20.28 20.56 38.14
N GLU A 965 20.21 21.64 38.90
CA GLU A 965 19.53 21.77 40.17
C GLU A 965 18.65 23.01 40.14
N THR A 966 17.47 22.95 40.74
CA THR A 966 16.55 24.08 40.89
C THR A 966 15.95 23.94 42.26
N ASN A 967 16.11 24.96 43.10
CA ASN A 967 15.57 25.00 44.45
C ASN A 967 16.07 23.89 45.38
N ASN A 968 17.19 23.23 45.06
CA ASN A 968 17.70 22.07 45.79
C ASN A 968 18.32 22.45 47.15
N GLN A 969 17.70 22.03 48.25
CA GLN A 969 18.25 22.18 49.60
C GLN A 969 19.34 21.13 49.87
N GLY A 970 19.19 19.92 49.35
CA GLY A 970 20.19 18.86 49.45
C GLY A 970 19.61 17.45 49.42
N PHE A 971 20.46 16.47 49.74
CA PHE A 971 20.18 15.05 49.59
C PHE A 971 20.24 14.33 50.93
N LYS A 972 19.12 13.76 51.37
CA LYS A 972 19.10 12.79 52.48
C LYS A 972 19.49 11.41 51.93
N VAL A 973 20.59 10.87 52.44
CA VAL A 973 21.08 9.54 52.11
C VAL A 973 20.38 8.53 52.99
N GLU A 974 19.64 7.61 52.38
CA GLU A 974 18.95 6.53 53.08
C GLU A 974 19.56 5.18 52.72
N LYS A 975 19.61 4.27 53.70
CA LYS A 975 20.13 2.91 53.55
C LYS A 975 19.22 1.87 54.18
N ARG A 976 19.30 0.64 53.69
CA ARG A 976 18.72 -0.54 54.33
C ARG A 976 19.57 -1.78 54.05
N LEU A 977 19.41 -2.81 54.88
CA LEU A 977 19.90 -4.15 54.54
C LEU A 977 19.00 -4.70 53.43
N SER A 978 19.61 -5.27 52.38
CA SER A 978 18.85 -5.83 51.25
C SER A 978 17.84 -6.87 51.76
N GLY A 979 16.59 -6.76 51.30
CA GLY A 979 15.47 -7.59 51.76
C GLY A 979 14.72 -7.10 53.00
N THR A 980 15.11 -5.98 53.62
CA THR A 980 14.33 -5.35 54.71
C THR A 980 13.44 -4.22 54.20
N GLU A 981 12.27 -4.00 54.81
CA GLU A 981 11.31 -2.99 54.32
C GLU A 981 11.63 -1.56 54.81
N SER A 982 12.29 -1.40 55.96
CA SER A 982 12.49 -0.10 56.59
C SER A 982 13.79 0.59 56.17
N TRP A 983 13.68 1.76 55.55
CA TRP A 983 14.81 2.66 55.28
C TRP A 983 15.26 3.39 56.55
N LYS A 984 16.58 3.52 56.72
CA LYS A 984 17.21 4.30 57.78
C LYS A 984 18.07 5.40 57.18
N GLU A 985 18.06 6.57 57.81
CA GLU A 985 18.92 7.68 57.40
C GLU A 985 20.39 7.37 57.72
N ALA A 986 21.24 7.49 56.71
CA ALA A 986 22.69 7.40 56.83
C ALA A 986 23.33 8.78 57.04
N GLY A 987 22.76 9.83 56.44
CA GLY A 987 23.21 11.23 56.60
C GLY A 987 22.54 12.18 55.61
N PHE A 988 22.95 13.45 55.62
CA PHE A 988 22.48 14.50 54.70
C PHE A 988 23.66 15.23 54.06
N VAL A 989 23.55 15.57 52.78
CA VAL A 989 24.54 16.35 52.02
C VAL A 989 23.85 17.58 51.43
N GLU A 990 24.34 18.78 51.77
CA GLU A 990 23.77 20.05 51.26
C GLU A 990 23.90 20.15 49.74
N GLY A 991 22.84 20.65 49.08
CA GLY A 991 22.80 20.91 47.64
C GLY A 991 23.26 22.33 47.28
N ASN A 992 23.30 22.65 45.99
CA ASN A 992 23.75 23.96 45.50
C ASN A 992 22.59 24.93 45.14
N GLY A 993 21.36 24.65 45.56
CA GLY A 993 20.19 25.49 45.28
C GLY A 993 19.74 25.38 43.82
N SER A 994 19.72 26.51 43.10
CA SER A 994 19.40 26.53 41.67
C SER A 994 20.68 26.72 40.85
N SER A 995 21.09 25.70 40.10
CA SER A 995 22.24 25.71 39.22
C SER A 995 21.96 24.94 37.92
N ALA A 996 22.25 25.54 36.77
CA ALA A 996 22.21 24.84 35.49
C ALA A 996 23.55 24.16 35.13
N GLN A 997 24.52 24.14 36.06
CA GLN A 997 25.82 23.49 35.90
C GLN A 997 25.84 22.15 36.63
N ALA A 998 26.64 21.22 36.10
CA ALA A 998 26.76 19.91 36.72
C ALA A 998 27.56 19.98 38.03
N HIS A 999 27.08 19.28 39.06
CA HIS A 999 27.73 19.19 40.36
C HIS A 999 27.93 17.74 40.79
N SER A 1000 29.08 17.45 41.41
CA SER A 1000 29.44 16.12 41.89
C SER A 1000 29.48 16.08 43.42
N TYR A 1001 28.92 15.03 44.00
CA TYR A 1001 28.78 14.84 45.44
C TYR A 1001 29.36 13.49 45.89
N THR A 1002 29.77 13.41 47.16
CA THR A 1002 30.30 12.17 47.76
C THR A 1002 29.88 12.04 49.21
N PHE A 1003 29.55 10.82 49.64
CA PHE A 1003 29.21 10.48 51.02
C PHE A 1003 29.87 9.16 51.45
N VAL A 1004 30.33 9.06 52.70
CA VAL A 1004 30.97 7.83 53.23
C VAL A 1004 30.23 7.33 54.47
N ASP A 1005 29.71 6.11 54.39
CA ASP A 1005 29.00 5.42 55.46
C ASP A 1005 29.93 4.44 56.19
N LYS A 1006 30.30 4.80 57.43
CA LYS A 1006 31.39 4.17 58.20
C LYS A 1006 30.95 3.08 59.17
N ASN A 1007 29.65 2.93 59.44
CA ASN A 1007 29.11 2.10 60.51
C ASN A 1007 28.28 0.93 59.96
N ASN A 1008 28.87 0.12 59.08
CA ASN A 1008 28.21 -1.01 58.45
C ASN A 1008 28.81 -2.34 58.92
N SER A 1009 27.95 -3.29 59.23
CA SER A 1009 28.35 -4.70 59.41
C SER A 1009 28.50 -5.36 58.05
N VAL A 1010 29.18 -6.49 57.97
CA VAL A 1010 29.24 -7.31 56.75
C VAL A 1010 27.81 -7.65 56.30
N GLY A 1011 27.54 -7.48 55.00
CA GLY A 1011 26.21 -7.67 54.44
C GLY A 1011 25.94 -6.83 53.19
N LYS A 1012 24.82 -7.11 52.55
CA LYS A 1012 24.36 -6.42 51.34
C LYS A 1012 23.47 -5.24 51.70
N TYR A 1013 23.83 -4.05 51.25
CA TYR A 1013 23.11 -2.82 51.52
C TYR A 1013 22.53 -2.23 50.24
N GLU A 1014 21.34 -1.65 50.38
CA GLU A 1014 20.70 -0.84 49.36
C GLU A 1014 20.67 0.62 49.81
N TYR A 1015 20.97 1.53 48.91
CA TYR A 1015 21.01 2.98 49.13
C TYR A 1015 20.09 3.70 48.15
N ARG A 1016 19.48 4.79 48.62
CA ARG A 1016 18.80 5.77 47.78
C ARG A 1016 19.03 7.18 48.31
N LEU A 1017 18.94 8.16 47.44
CA LEU A 1017 18.93 9.58 47.81
C LEU A 1017 17.50 10.06 47.83
N LYS A 1018 17.16 10.88 48.82
CA LYS A 1018 15.95 11.70 48.85
C LYS A 1018 16.39 13.14 48.66
N GLN A 1019 16.27 13.65 47.45
CA GLN A 1019 16.52 15.05 47.12
C GLN A 1019 15.38 15.89 47.71
N ILE A 1020 15.72 16.98 48.40
CA ILE A 1020 14.76 17.85 49.11
C ILE A 1020 14.96 19.27 48.60
N ASP A 1021 13.86 19.93 48.25
CA ASP A 1021 13.83 21.32 47.84
C ASP A 1021 13.62 22.28 49.04
N TYR A 1022 13.96 23.56 48.89
CA TYR A 1022 13.74 24.56 49.94
C TYR A 1022 12.27 24.79 50.30
N ASN A 1023 11.34 24.41 49.41
CA ASN A 1023 9.90 24.47 49.67
C ASN A 1023 9.36 23.20 50.39
N GLY A 1024 10.21 22.20 50.62
CA GLY A 1024 9.87 20.96 51.30
C GLY A 1024 9.42 19.81 50.39
N ASP A 1025 9.31 20.03 49.08
CA ASP A 1025 9.09 18.97 48.11
C ASP A 1025 10.31 18.04 48.05
N PHE A 1026 10.10 16.79 47.64
CA PHE A 1026 11.20 15.84 47.55
C PHE A 1026 11.00 14.81 46.44
N GLU A 1027 12.12 14.29 45.95
CA GLU A 1027 12.17 13.19 44.98
C GLU A 1027 13.19 12.13 45.40
N TYR A 1028 12.94 10.85 45.07
CA TYR A 1028 13.87 9.77 45.36
C TYR A 1028 14.69 9.39 44.12
N SER A 1029 15.99 9.15 44.29
CA SER A 1029 16.82 8.53 43.27
C SER A 1029 16.46 7.05 43.08
N LYS A 1030 17.00 6.46 42.00
CA LYS A 1030 17.08 5.00 41.87
C LYS A 1030 17.80 4.39 43.09
N ILE A 1031 17.39 3.17 43.43
CA ILE A 1031 18.06 2.36 44.46
C ILE A 1031 19.31 1.73 43.84
N ILE A 1032 20.42 1.81 44.55
CA ILE A 1032 21.67 1.14 44.20
C ILE A 1032 22.08 0.20 45.32
N GLU A 1033 22.86 -0.82 44.99
CA GLU A 1033 23.20 -1.90 45.90
C GLU A 1033 24.71 -2.09 45.98
N VAL A 1034 25.20 -2.44 47.17
CA VAL A 1034 26.62 -2.70 47.44
C VAL A 1034 26.76 -3.77 48.52
N GLU A 1035 27.68 -4.71 48.31
CA GLU A 1035 27.97 -5.77 49.26
C GLU A 1035 29.26 -5.49 50.02
N LEU A 1036 29.17 -5.49 51.35
CA LEU A 1036 30.34 -5.33 52.22
C LEU A 1036 30.81 -6.71 52.67
N GLY A 1037 31.93 -7.19 52.12
CA GLY A 1037 32.48 -8.53 52.36
C GLY A 1037 33.27 -8.71 53.66
N LEU A 1038 33.59 -9.97 53.99
CA LEU A 1038 34.44 -10.35 55.13
C LEU A 1038 35.88 -9.82 54.96
N PRO A 1039 36.60 -9.51 56.07
CA PRO A 1039 38.01 -9.16 56.00
C PRO A 1039 38.83 -10.32 55.42
N THR A 1040 39.86 -10.01 54.63
CA THR A 1040 40.71 -11.02 53.98
C THR A 1040 42.02 -11.30 54.74
N ALA A 1041 42.34 -10.51 55.76
CA ALA A 1041 43.53 -10.68 56.59
C ALA A 1041 43.25 -10.41 58.07
N PHE A 1042 44.10 -11.00 58.93
CA PHE A 1042 44.19 -10.62 60.33
C PHE A 1042 44.81 -9.22 60.41
N ILE A 1043 44.12 -8.26 61.01
CA ILE A 1043 44.64 -6.90 61.18
C ILE A 1043 44.44 -6.49 62.63
N LEU A 1044 45.46 -5.89 63.23
CA LEU A 1044 45.36 -5.18 64.50
C LEU A 1044 45.67 -3.70 64.24
N ASP A 1045 44.65 -2.86 64.27
CA ASP A 1045 44.79 -1.43 64.00
C ASP A 1045 45.44 -0.69 65.16
N GLN A 1046 45.91 0.52 64.86
CA GLN A 1046 46.35 1.45 65.88
C GLN A 1046 45.14 1.92 66.71
N ASN A 1047 45.22 1.84 68.04
CA ASN A 1047 44.17 2.29 68.94
C ASN A 1047 43.87 3.78 68.73
N PHE A 1048 42.61 4.18 68.86
CA PHE A 1048 42.19 5.57 68.73
C PHE A 1048 41.30 6.00 69.91
N PRO A 1049 41.58 7.16 70.54
CA PRO A 1049 42.75 8.02 70.30
C PRO A 1049 44.07 7.37 70.75
N ASN A 1050 45.22 7.85 70.23
CA ASN A 1050 46.57 7.52 70.73
C ASN A 1050 47.53 8.72 70.48
N PRO A 1051 48.10 9.38 71.52
CA PRO A 1051 47.94 9.08 72.94
C PRO A 1051 46.50 9.21 73.46
N PHE A 1052 46.16 8.52 74.54
CA PHE A 1052 44.80 8.49 75.11
C PHE A 1052 44.76 8.81 76.61
N ASN A 1053 43.58 9.17 77.14
CA ASN A 1053 43.36 9.47 78.55
C ASN A 1053 41.88 9.27 78.98
N PRO A 1054 41.58 8.40 79.96
CA PRO A 1054 42.21 7.11 80.16
C PRO A 1054 41.68 6.03 79.21
N ASN A 1055 40.74 6.38 78.30
CA ASN A 1055 40.02 5.42 77.44
C ASN A 1055 40.48 5.47 75.99
N THR A 1056 40.56 4.31 75.34
CA THR A 1056 40.83 4.17 73.91
C THR A 1056 40.11 2.94 73.35
N THR A 1057 39.88 2.92 72.04
CA THR A 1057 39.29 1.77 71.34
C THR A 1057 40.35 1.11 70.45
N ILE A 1058 40.46 -0.20 70.53
CA ILE A 1058 41.29 -1.03 69.66
C ILE A 1058 40.38 -1.74 68.65
N THR A 1059 40.61 -1.51 67.36
CA THR A 1059 39.92 -2.25 66.27
C THR A 1059 40.82 -3.35 65.71
N TYR A 1060 40.22 -4.46 65.33
CA TYR A 1060 40.91 -5.60 64.73
C TYR A 1060 39.99 -6.38 63.80
N SER A 1061 40.56 -7.05 62.80
CA SER A 1061 39.81 -7.90 61.86
C SER A 1061 40.30 -9.34 61.91
N LEU A 1062 39.37 -10.29 61.78
CA LEU A 1062 39.63 -11.72 61.71
C LEU A 1062 39.07 -12.25 60.37
N PRO A 1063 39.89 -12.77 59.45
CA PRO A 1063 39.41 -13.26 58.16
C PRO A 1063 38.75 -14.63 58.24
N GLU A 1064 38.99 -15.36 59.33
CA GLU A 1064 38.43 -16.67 59.62
C GLU A 1064 38.10 -16.79 61.11
N LYS A 1065 37.24 -17.75 61.47
CA LYS A 1065 36.92 -18.06 62.87
C LYS A 1065 38.21 -18.39 63.63
N SER A 1066 38.45 -17.64 64.71
CA SER A 1066 39.71 -17.71 65.43
C SER A 1066 39.53 -17.58 66.94
N ASP A 1067 40.34 -18.33 67.69
CA ASP A 1067 40.52 -18.10 69.12
C ASP A 1067 41.41 -16.88 69.30
N VAL A 1068 40.80 -15.75 69.70
CA VAL A 1068 41.48 -14.47 69.80
C VAL A 1068 41.70 -14.07 71.26
N THR A 1069 42.94 -13.69 71.56
CA THR A 1069 43.31 -13.10 72.85
C THR A 1069 44.00 -11.75 72.63
N ILE A 1070 43.46 -10.68 73.19
CA ILE A 1070 44.10 -9.35 73.19
C ILE A 1070 44.55 -9.03 74.61
N SER A 1071 45.85 -8.87 74.80
CA SER A 1071 46.46 -8.61 76.11
C SER A 1071 47.30 -7.34 76.09
N ILE A 1072 47.32 -6.66 77.23
CA ILE A 1072 48.09 -5.44 77.47
C ILE A 1072 49.33 -5.77 78.30
N TYR A 1073 50.46 -5.22 77.90
CA TYR A 1073 51.75 -5.37 78.55
C TYR A 1073 52.38 -4.00 78.84
N SER A 1074 53.18 -3.90 79.90
CA SER A 1074 54.03 -2.74 80.18
C SER A 1074 55.15 -2.61 79.15
N SER A 1075 55.85 -1.46 79.14
CA SER A 1075 56.98 -1.23 78.23
C SER A 1075 58.17 -2.19 78.40
N ILE A 1076 58.27 -2.88 79.54
CA ILE A 1076 59.28 -3.91 79.80
C ILE A 1076 58.76 -5.34 79.59
N GLY A 1077 57.51 -5.51 79.14
CA GLY A 1077 56.90 -6.80 78.83
C GLY A 1077 56.15 -7.47 79.99
N GLU A 1078 55.94 -6.78 81.11
CA GLU A 1078 55.11 -7.31 82.21
C GLU A 1078 53.64 -7.37 81.78
N PHE A 1079 52.98 -8.51 81.98
CA PHE A 1079 51.56 -8.68 81.68
C PHE A 1079 50.70 -7.82 82.61
N ILE A 1080 49.80 -7.02 82.04
CA ILE A 1080 48.90 -6.13 82.79
C ILE A 1080 47.50 -6.72 82.88
N THR A 1081 46.86 -6.99 81.74
CA THR A 1081 45.51 -7.56 81.69
C THR A 1081 45.21 -8.14 80.31
N THR A 1082 44.15 -8.95 80.22
CA THR A 1082 43.57 -9.42 78.96
C THR A 1082 42.22 -8.75 78.74
N LEU A 1083 42.01 -8.18 77.56
CA LEU A 1083 40.79 -7.47 77.15
C LEU A 1083 39.80 -8.37 76.42
N VAL A 1084 40.32 -9.31 75.63
CA VAL A 1084 39.53 -10.29 74.87
C VAL A 1084 40.20 -11.64 75.06
N SER A 1085 39.43 -12.69 75.33
CA SER A 1085 39.90 -14.08 75.32
C SER A 1085 38.72 -15.01 75.06
N GLU A 1086 38.37 -15.14 73.78
CA GLU A 1086 37.20 -15.90 73.33
C GLU A 1086 37.37 -16.32 71.86
N THR A 1087 36.59 -17.32 71.43
CA THR A 1087 36.47 -17.68 70.01
C THR A 1087 35.54 -16.68 69.31
N LYS A 1088 36.03 -16.01 68.26
CA LYS A 1088 35.25 -15.10 67.42
C LYS A 1088 35.15 -15.64 65.99
N GLU A 1089 34.02 -15.40 65.33
CA GLU A 1089 33.84 -15.69 63.90
C GLU A 1089 34.67 -14.75 63.02
N ALA A 1090 34.63 -14.93 61.69
CA ALA A 1090 35.24 -13.98 60.77
C ALA A 1090 34.49 -12.64 60.79
N GLY A 1091 35.20 -11.52 60.86
CA GLY A 1091 34.59 -10.20 60.90
C GLY A 1091 35.52 -9.09 61.39
N TYR A 1092 34.99 -7.87 61.41
CA TYR A 1092 35.62 -6.69 61.98
C TYR A 1092 35.11 -6.48 63.41
N TYR A 1093 36.02 -6.26 64.36
CA TYR A 1093 35.75 -6.19 65.79
C TYR A 1093 36.40 -4.96 66.42
N LYS A 1094 35.87 -4.55 67.58
CA LYS A 1094 36.44 -3.48 68.41
C LYS A 1094 36.34 -3.84 69.89
N VAL A 1095 37.31 -3.39 70.67
CA VAL A 1095 37.32 -3.52 72.13
C VAL A 1095 37.79 -2.20 72.76
N ASP A 1096 37.08 -1.75 73.79
CA ASP A 1096 37.44 -0.54 74.55
C ASP A 1096 38.37 -0.90 75.71
N PHE A 1097 39.35 -0.04 75.98
CA PHE A 1097 40.29 -0.18 77.08
C PHE A 1097 40.28 1.05 77.98
N ASP A 1098 39.98 0.85 79.25
CA ASP A 1098 40.09 1.85 80.32
C ASP A 1098 41.38 1.63 81.12
N ALA A 1099 42.32 2.56 80.98
CA ALA A 1099 43.61 2.54 81.65
C ALA A 1099 43.66 3.45 82.90
N SER A 1100 42.51 3.83 83.47
CA SER A 1100 42.40 4.76 84.59
C SER A 1100 43.18 4.33 85.84
N LYS A 1101 43.51 3.03 85.98
CA LYS A 1101 44.30 2.49 87.11
C LYS A 1101 45.80 2.33 86.81
N LEU A 1102 46.25 2.65 85.61
CA LEU A 1102 47.66 2.52 85.18
C LEU A 1102 48.40 3.86 85.23
N ALA A 1103 49.72 3.88 85.37
CA ALA A 1103 50.51 5.13 85.34
C ALA A 1103 50.66 5.64 83.90
N SER A 1104 50.84 6.96 83.70
CA SER A 1104 51.18 7.50 82.37
C SER A 1104 52.44 6.83 81.83
N GLY A 1105 52.42 6.42 80.57
CA GLY A 1105 53.52 5.65 80.00
C GLY A 1105 53.18 4.96 78.68
N THR A 1106 54.18 4.26 78.14
CA THR A 1106 54.01 3.42 76.95
C THR A 1106 53.56 2.02 77.36
N TYR A 1107 52.51 1.54 76.72
CA TYR A 1107 52.00 0.18 76.83
C TYR A 1107 52.00 -0.49 75.46
N ILE A 1108 52.06 -1.82 75.44
CA ILE A 1108 51.96 -2.62 74.23
C ILE A 1108 50.71 -3.46 74.34
N TYR A 1109 49.85 -3.43 73.33
CA TYR A 1109 48.76 -4.38 73.21
C TYR A 1109 49.10 -5.39 72.11
N GLN A 1110 48.86 -6.66 72.42
CA GLN A 1110 49.16 -7.77 71.54
C GLN A 1110 47.90 -8.59 71.31
N MET A 1111 47.59 -8.83 70.04
CA MET A 1111 46.60 -9.80 69.60
C MET A 1111 47.30 -11.11 69.27
N ASN A 1112 46.85 -12.19 69.88
CA ASN A 1112 47.13 -13.56 69.49
C ASN A 1112 45.83 -14.13 68.91
N ALA A 1113 45.79 -14.41 67.62
CA ALA A 1113 44.65 -15.04 66.96
C ALA A 1113 45.08 -16.41 66.41
N THR A 1114 44.40 -17.48 66.82
CA THR A 1114 44.65 -18.84 66.32
C THR A 1114 43.50 -19.26 65.43
N GLY A 1115 43.74 -19.29 64.13
CA GLY A 1115 42.79 -19.73 63.12
C GLY A 1115 43.11 -21.14 62.63
N THR A 1116 42.38 -21.60 61.61
CA THR A 1116 42.50 -22.94 61.02
C THR A 1116 43.89 -23.23 60.44
N ASN A 1117 44.62 -22.20 60.02
CA ASN A 1117 45.92 -22.32 59.36
C ASN A 1117 47.13 -21.98 60.24
N GLY A 1118 46.92 -21.76 61.55
CA GLY A 1118 48.00 -21.48 62.51
C GLY A 1118 47.76 -20.25 63.38
N LYS A 1119 48.77 -19.91 64.19
CA LYS A 1119 48.71 -18.80 65.15
C LYS A 1119 49.36 -17.54 64.58
N THR A 1120 48.59 -16.45 64.53
CA THR A 1120 49.04 -15.11 64.17
C THR A 1120 49.19 -14.25 65.43
N VAL A 1121 50.34 -13.58 65.57
CA VAL A 1121 50.62 -12.67 66.69
C VAL A 1121 50.95 -11.29 66.16
N MET A 1122 50.18 -10.29 66.57
CA MET A 1122 50.39 -8.89 66.19
C MET A 1122 50.48 -8.03 67.43
N SER A 1123 51.37 -7.03 67.45
CA SER A 1123 51.51 -6.12 68.58
C SER A 1123 51.60 -4.68 68.11
N LYS A 1124 51.01 -3.78 68.87
CA LYS A 1124 51.02 -2.33 68.61
C LYS A 1124 51.27 -1.59 69.90
N LYS A 1125 51.85 -0.40 69.76
CA LYS A 1125 52.22 0.48 70.88
C LYS A 1125 51.12 1.50 71.11
N MET A 1126 50.73 1.69 72.37
CA MET A 1126 49.84 2.78 72.79
C MET A 1126 50.49 3.62 73.88
N ILE A 1127 50.14 4.91 73.95
CA ILE A 1127 50.70 5.87 74.88
C ILE A 1127 49.55 6.41 75.75
N LEU A 1128 49.59 6.10 77.05
CA LEU A 1128 48.68 6.69 78.03
C LEU A 1128 49.29 7.98 78.56
N MET A 1129 48.59 9.11 78.42
CA MET A 1129 48.98 10.39 79.00
C MET A 1129 47.87 10.86 79.95
N LYS A 1130 48.03 10.59 81.24
CA LYS A 1130 47.18 11.18 82.28
C LYS A 1130 47.54 12.63 82.55
#